data_AF-A0A8H4RNS8-F1
#
_entry.id   AF-A0A8H4RNS8-F1
#
_cell.length_a   1.000
_cell.length_b   1.000
_cell.length_c   1.000
_cell.angle_alpha   90.00
_cell.angle_beta   90.00
_cell.angle_gamma   90.00
#
_symmetry.space_group_name_H-M   'P 1'
#
loop_
_entity.id
_entity.type
_entity.pdbx_description
1 polymer ?
#
loop_
_entity_poly.entity_id
_entity_poly.type
_entity_poly.pdbx_seq_one_letter_code
_entity_poly.pdbx_strand_id
1 'polypeptide(L)'
;MAPSFLKDIRRRSKSSFRTDRSTDSSNGIHSNGRGSGSGSGSGSGSVPPTNRNKSSSTLGSIYGGSTPPTLPNSHSASNLQTLNNGQSLPARSAVSTSASNRYSVSGMSGLGSPSANSSLPTSPYAPRILSIADNTWVYQKVLSIYGTIVDPATQALEGNLTVSRLDDGFPPTYWPVSDSHFKALIYLTPGPNRLRFDFTSPKLANNNTSNPIHSSYLTLHMLPPLCAPPLHLVILLAKDSPGTYDAAPARIEKEGNGLETAIRKFRMAAYLWQAFTAEQMFRNKLGRRAFRMEEEWVAGTSNLRDRETGTMRSEAKVHVVRCDKTVAELRDLDLAQQNPNAKRNGDLFAIATEAVQSHFQPLPGQKQYVSVLILDAHWDKGSNTITGHAALGGGNGQIQLAIFGSQALQSYPSSIEEVVPAFSDCTPTDTNYVANDCNESGSNWEAANIGIGAHMHETGHLFGCPHQESGVMLRDYVTLNRSFTTREPYSTRTKSKGGLVLPKDECTWHRLDCLRFRGHPCFALPTDPPRSSDDSVQVWPVDNGNVIVTATSGVAYIELFPEGEDICHFWQEFGDGNGNGPIQKQVVLTEQELRNRLPEDRRRPKLKLSIKSSAGGSHEVDNFSLLASKASRVKLPNGQMAFRSSKLGSSQMEGSLPDEVVFYSATQQTKLLTQVRVFSGFALDGIEFIYEDSTSQLFGKRGGSPSDFFLDTRRGEYITGFYLRSGFWVDGVAIMTSLGRKSPVYGNATGGSGHTLIPPRGYSIAGVTGSCANWTKGAFLLWLSPNVMSDKFKDREAQLLHLLKKQTTYQYRKHLQYHIHFKIRSVANGSAKDSAVAEPAVDKQKKLLAEDTGHFSLIRMLHLADLITELNGFCGVMSIFSSMRYCLGPPSSYANLWAALAFMPFGLFFDFMDGKVARWRKKSSLMGQELDSLADLVSFGVAPAAAAFAIGLRTPVDHVLLTFFVLCGLTRLARFNVTAANVPKDASGKSKYFEGTPIPTSLSIAALMAYWVGQGWTLDNLPLGAWASGTVFEFHPVAGLFVLSGILMTSKSLHVPKP
;
A
#
# COMPACT_ATOMS: atom_id res chain seq x y z
N MET A 1 4.65 -51.48 -0.62
CA MET A 1 5.26 -52.28 0.45
C MET A 1 6.76 -52.01 0.46
N ALA A 2 7.36 -51.88 1.65
CA ALA A 2 8.76 -52.24 1.92
C ALA A 2 8.71 -53.64 2.63
N PRO A 3 9.82 -54.27 3.11
CA PRO A 3 11.22 -53.83 3.17
C PRO A 3 12.27 -54.92 2.84
N SER A 4 13.57 -54.64 3.02
CA SER A 4 14.50 -55.41 3.90
C SER A 4 15.98 -54.98 3.71
N PHE A 5 16.93 -55.51 4.51
CA PHE A 5 17.35 -54.91 5.79
C PHE A 5 18.84 -55.21 6.12
N LEU A 6 19.47 -54.29 6.87
CA LEU A 6 20.86 -54.21 7.40
C LEU A 6 21.64 -55.49 7.79
N LYS A 7 22.99 -55.40 7.63
CA LYS A 7 24.10 -55.73 8.59
C LYS A 7 25.47 -55.66 7.86
N ASP A 8 26.65 -55.35 8.43
CA ASP A 8 27.18 -54.72 9.68
C ASP A 8 28.70 -54.38 9.40
N ILE A 9 29.70 -53.99 10.22
CA ILE A 9 29.90 -53.81 11.68
C ILE A 9 31.06 -52.82 12.04
N ARG A 10 30.86 -52.03 13.11
CA ARG A 10 31.82 -51.40 14.09
C ARG A 10 33.24 -50.85 13.72
N ARG A 11 33.37 -49.51 13.87
CA ARG A 11 34.00 -48.75 15.02
C ARG A 11 35.55 -48.67 15.24
N ARG A 12 36.03 -47.40 15.41
CA ARG A 12 37.30 -46.83 15.99
C ARG A 12 38.10 -46.02 14.95
N SER A 13 38.83 -44.92 15.23
CA SER A 13 38.85 -43.97 16.38
C SER A 13 39.62 -42.67 15.98
N LYS A 14 39.43 -41.54 16.69
CA LYS A 14 40.08 -40.24 16.39
C LYS A 14 41.53 -40.15 16.90
N SER A 15 42.43 -39.50 16.16
CA SER A 15 43.45 -38.57 16.69
C SER A 15 43.97 -37.63 15.59
N SER A 16 44.51 -36.48 15.97
CA SER A 16 44.97 -35.39 15.09
C SER A 16 46.48 -35.21 15.12
N PHE A 17 47.09 -34.70 14.05
CA PHE A 17 48.45 -34.14 14.08
C PHE A 17 48.54 -32.77 13.39
N ARG A 18 49.59 -32.01 13.74
CA ARG A 18 49.90 -30.64 13.30
C ARG A 18 51.06 -30.64 12.29
N THR A 19 51.27 -29.49 11.65
CA THR A 19 52.32 -29.23 10.66
C THR A 19 53.68 -28.87 11.28
N ASP A 20 54.74 -29.46 10.74
CA ASP A 20 56.12 -28.92 10.67
C ASP A 20 56.17 -27.59 9.85
N ARG A 21 57.20 -26.74 9.83
CA ARG A 21 58.52 -26.66 10.51
C ARG A 21 59.10 -25.24 10.38
N SER A 22 59.85 -24.76 11.37
CA SER A 22 60.99 -23.83 11.22
C SER A 22 61.84 -23.84 12.50
N THR A 23 63.14 -23.53 12.41
CA THR A 23 64.16 -23.88 13.43
C THR A 23 64.79 -22.70 14.17
N ASP A 24 65.14 -22.92 15.44
CA ASP A 24 65.95 -22.02 16.30
C ASP A 24 67.40 -21.84 15.83
N SER A 25 68.06 -20.75 16.28
CA SER A 25 69.51 -20.69 16.57
C SER A 25 69.95 -19.47 17.42
N SER A 26 70.28 -19.76 18.69
CA SER A 26 71.39 -19.18 19.52
C SER A 26 71.53 -17.67 19.84
N ASN A 27 71.76 -17.42 21.16
CA ASN A 27 72.53 -16.32 21.81
C ASN A 27 72.03 -14.85 21.66
N GLY A 28 72.10 -13.95 22.65
CA GLY A 28 72.40 -14.05 24.09
C GLY A 28 73.64 -13.26 24.56
N ILE A 29 73.47 -12.14 25.31
CA ILE A 29 74.43 -11.50 26.24
C ILE A 29 73.80 -10.30 27.02
N HIS A 30 74.46 -9.88 28.11
CA HIS A 30 74.18 -8.76 29.06
C HIS A 30 73.95 -7.36 28.39
N SER A 31 73.44 -6.29 29.04
CA SER A 31 73.84 -5.72 30.35
C SER A 31 72.87 -4.68 31.00
N ASN A 32 73.24 -4.15 32.18
CA ASN A 32 72.47 -3.22 33.03
C ASN A 32 72.87 -1.73 32.93
N GLY A 33 71.93 -0.82 33.24
CA GLY A 33 72.12 0.59 33.61
C GLY A 33 70.76 1.33 33.63
N ARG A 34 70.17 1.87 34.70
CA ARG A 34 70.56 2.64 35.92
C ARG A 34 70.93 4.11 35.68
N GLY A 35 70.12 5.00 36.24
CA GLY A 35 70.30 6.47 36.38
C GLY A 35 69.06 7.23 35.85
N SER A 36 68.14 7.82 36.63
CA SER A 36 68.22 8.86 37.68
C SER A 36 68.61 10.26 37.17
N GLY A 37 67.86 11.36 37.36
CA GLY A 37 66.49 11.53 37.89
C GLY A 37 66.35 12.69 38.91
N SER A 38 65.36 13.57 38.71
CA SER A 38 64.85 14.57 39.68
C SER A 38 63.62 15.30 39.09
N GLY A 39 62.68 15.86 39.86
CA GLY A 39 62.44 15.69 41.29
C GLY A 39 61.96 16.97 42.01
N SER A 40 60.65 17.11 42.25
CA SER A 40 60.08 18.13 43.15
C SER A 40 58.75 17.65 43.76
N GLY A 41 58.66 17.65 45.10
CA GLY A 41 57.41 17.39 45.86
C GLY A 41 56.46 18.60 45.88
N SER A 42 55.38 18.62 46.66
CA SER A 42 54.91 17.73 47.76
C SER A 42 53.37 17.76 47.82
N GLY A 43 52.63 16.70 48.18
CA GLY A 43 52.23 16.34 49.56
C GLY A 43 50.88 16.98 49.95
N SER A 44 49.93 16.37 50.67
CA SER A 44 49.81 15.02 51.28
C SER A 44 48.31 14.69 51.56
N GLY A 45 47.93 13.42 51.77
CA GLY A 45 46.55 13.06 52.23
C GLY A 45 46.09 11.60 51.97
N SER A 46 45.69 10.89 53.03
CA SER A 46 45.12 9.52 53.04
C SER A 46 43.68 9.42 52.46
N VAL A 47 43.21 8.40 51.71
CA VAL A 47 43.23 6.91 51.85
C VAL A 47 42.20 6.40 52.89
N PRO A 48 41.35 5.35 52.67
CA PRO A 48 40.83 4.66 51.45
C PRO A 48 39.27 4.36 51.58
N PRO A 49 38.61 3.23 51.17
CA PRO A 49 38.93 2.11 50.25
C PRO A 49 37.80 1.59 49.29
N THR A 50 38.17 0.62 48.41
CA THR A 50 37.35 -0.48 47.81
C THR A 50 36.18 -0.14 46.86
N ASN A 51 35.86 -0.89 45.79
CA ASN A 51 36.51 -2.01 45.07
C ASN A 51 35.91 -2.01 43.62
N ARG A 52 36.65 -2.19 42.50
CA ARG A 52 37.26 -3.42 41.94
C ARG A 52 36.28 -4.63 41.89
N ASN A 53 36.15 -5.40 40.80
CA ASN A 53 36.88 -5.44 39.52
C ASN A 53 36.11 -6.27 38.45
N LYS A 54 36.48 -6.11 37.17
CA LYS A 54 36.58 -7.11 36.06
C LYS A 54 35.58 -8.29 36.04
N SER A 55 34.81 -8.50 34.98
CA SER A 55 35.26 -8.99 33.65
C SER A 55 36.06 -10.30 33.69
N SER A 56 35.44 -11.42 33.29
CA SER A 56 36.15 -12.67 32.94
C SER A 56 35.35 -13.48 31.91
N SER A 57 36.04 -14.37 31.19
CA SER A 57 35.49 -15.24 30.13
C SER A 57 35.95 -16.68 30.35
N THR A 58 35.12 -17.66 30.01
CA THR A 58 35.53 -19.08 29.97
C THR A 58 34.61 -19.91 29.06
N LEU A 59 35.17 -20.96 28.44
CA LEU A 59 34.43 -22.00 27.71
C LEU A 59 34.13 -23.21 28.61
N GLY A 60 33.10 -23.99 28.25
CA GLY A 60 32.80 -25.34 28.76
C GLY A 60 31.86 -26.06 27.78
N SER A 61 31.92 -27.40 27.68
CA SER A 61 31.15 -28.17 26.67
C SER A 61 30.89 -29.64 27.07
N ILE A 62 30.17 -30.39 26.21
CA ILE A 62 29.76 -31.83 26.26
C ILE A 62 28.90 -32.25 27.49
N TYR A 63 27.83 -33.06 27.42
CA TYR A 63 27.12 -33.87 26.38
C TYR A 63 25.58 -33.56 26.46
N GLY A 64 24.66 -34.06 25.63
CA GLY A 64 24.70 -34.94 24.45
C GLY A 64 23.89 -36.25 24.61
N GLY A 65 22.68 -36.36 24.03
CA GLY A 65 21.80 -37.54 24.11
C GLY A 65 20.56 -37.48 23.18
N SER A 66 19.91 -38.63 22.90
CA SER A 66 19.10 -38.86 21.69
C SER A 66 17.58 -39.08 21.87
N THR A 67 16.80 -38.60 20.88
CA THR A 67 15.47 -39.08 20.39
C THR A 67 14.19 -38.84 21.25
N PRO A 68 12.99 -38.76 20.62
CA PRO A 68 11.72 -38.24 21.21
C PRO A 68 10.75 -39.37 21.68
N PRO A 69 9.70 -39.11 22.51
CA PRO A 69 8.44 -38.51 22.00
C PRO A 69 7.55 -37.71 23.01
N THR A 70 6.45 -37.13 22.47
CA THR A 70 5.15 -36.78 23.11
C THR A 70 5.04 -35.69 24.20
N LEU A 71 3.93 -34.94 24.14
CA LEU A 71 3.45 -34.03 25.20
C LEU A 71 2.99 -34.81 26.45
N PRO A 72 3.08 -34.22 27.65
CA PRO A 72 1.83 -33.75 28.27
C PRO A 72 1.92 -32.39 29.02
N ASN A 73 0.78 -32.02 29.62
CA ASN A 73 0.40 -30.72 30.19
C ASN A 73 1.14 -30.23 31.47
N SER A 74 1.29 -28.89 31.50
CA SER A 74 0.89 -27.94 32.56
C SER A 74 1.67 -27.74 33.88
N HIS A 75 1.53 -26.49 34.37
CA HIS A 75 1.93 -25.93 35.66
C HIS A 75 3.44 -25.77 35.91
N SER A 76 3.94 -24.70 36.54
CA SER A 76 3.28 -23.45 37.00
C SER A 76 4.26 -22.29 37.01
N ALA A 77 3.82 -21.10 36.59
CA ALA A 77 4.60 -19.87 36.63
C ALA A 77 4.07 -18.91 37.70
N SER A 78 4.92 -18.51 38.65
CA SER A 78 4.57 -17.49 39.65
C SER A 78 5.81 -16.87 40.29
N ASN A 79 6.24 -15.70 39.81
CA ASN A 79 6.30 -14.44 40.59
C ASN A 79 7.04 -13.32 39.83
N LEU A 80 6.88 -12.07 40.31
CA LEU A 80 7.47 -10.83 39.80
C LEU A 80 7.01 -10.47 38.36
N GLN A 81 5.83 -9.88 38.15
CA GLN A 81 5.36 -8.53 38.51
C GLN A 81 5.96 -7.36 37.70
N THR A 82 5.05 -6.62 37.06
CA THR A 82 5.12 -5.17 36.77
C THR A 82 6.34 -4.60 36.04
N LEU A 83 6.24 -4.55 34.70
CA LEU A 83 6.60 -3.35 33.93
C LEU A 83 5.62 -3.19 32.75
N ASN A 84 4.41 -2.73 33.07
CA ASN A 84 3.32 -2.58 32.10
C ASN A 84 3.33 -1.15 31.52
N ASN A 85 3.82 -0.98 30.31
CA ASN A 85 3.83 0.32 29.63
C ASN A 85 3.52 0.15 28.13
N GLY A 86 2.24 -0.12 27.82
CA GLY A 86 1.79 -0.33 26.44
C GLY A 86 1.79 0.97 25.63
N GLN A 87 2.76 1.12 24.72
CA GLN A 87 2.70 2.16 23.69
C GLN A 87 1.68 1.74 22.61
N SER A 88 0.73 2.63 22.33
CA SER A 88 -0.27 2.45 21.28
C SER A 88 0.36 2.63 19.89
N LEU A 89 -0.15 1.85 18.92
CA LEU A 89 0.19 2.01 17.50
C LEU A 89 -0.22 3.41 17.01
N PRO A 90 0.66 4.19 16.36
CA PRO A 90 0.31 5.53 15.89
C PRO A 90 -0.70 5.51 14.73
N ALA A 91 -1.68 6.42 14.78
CA ALA A 91 -2.51 6.74 13.63
C ALA A 91 -1.70 7.48 12.54
N ARG A 92 -2.17 7.45 11.29
CA ARG A 92 -1.59 8.25 10.18
C ARG A 92 -1.59 9.74 10.54
N SER A 93 -0.41 10.34 10.65
CA SER A 93 -0.25 11.79 10.75
C SER A 93 -0.75 12.48 9.49
N ALA A 94 -1.50 13.59 9.66
CA ALA A 94 -1.68 14.56 8.59
C ALA A 94 -0.34 15.23 8.25
N VAL A 95 -0.15 15.68 7.00
CA VAL A 95 1.10 16.30 6.57
C VAL A 95 1.22 17.72 7.13
N SER A 96 1.88 17.82 8.29
CA SER A 96 2.58 19.04 8.67
C SER A 96 4.02 18.95 8.16
N THR A 97 4.49 19.98 7.44
CA THR A 97 5.92 20.15 7.12
C THR A 97 6.68 20.68 8.34
N SER A 98 6.56 19.96 9.46
CA SER A 98 7.31 20.24 10.69
C SER A 98 8.79 19.95 10.44
N ALA A 99 9.64 20.94 10.73
CA ALA A 99 11.06 20.87 10.38
C ALA A 99 11.78 19.72 11.10
N SER A 100 12.83 19.18 10.44
CA SER A 100 13.87 18.39 11.10
C SER A 100 14.36 19.12 12.36
N ASN A 101 14.52 18.41 13.47
CA ASN A 101 14.90 19.01 14.75
C ASN A 101 16.30 19.67 14.67
N ARG A 102 16.30 21.00 14.55
CA ARG A 102 17.51 21.82 14.40
C ARG A 102 18.07 22.12 15.79
N TYR A 103 19.27 21.62 16.08
CA TYR A 103 19.96 21.92 17.34
C TYR A 103 21.39 22.36 17.05
N SER A 104 21.68 23.62 17.35
CA SER A 104 23.04 24.09 17.58
C SER A 104 23.49 23.59 18.96
N VAL A 105 24.55 22.79 19.00
CA VAL A 105 25.24 22.47 20.26
C VAL A 105 26.26 23.58 20.51
N SER A 106 25.87 24.59 21.29
CA SER A 106 26.74 25.72 21.62
C SER A 106 27.95 25.24 22.43
N GLY A 107 29.15 25.31 21.83
CA GLY A 107 30.42 25.02 22.48
C GLY A 107 30.86 26.09 23.48
N MET A 108 30.04 26.36 24.50
CA MET A 108 30.39 27.26 25.61
C MET A 108 30.88 26.46 26.81
N SER A 109 32.19 26.26 26.89
CA SER A 109 32.85 25.74 28.09
C SER A 109 32.61 26.68 29.28
N GLY A 110 31.81 26.26 30.26
CA GLY A 110 31.67 26.96 31.54
C GLY A 110 30.30 27.55 31.90
N LEU A 111 29.25 27.35 31.07
CA LEU A 111 27.87 27.69 31.45
C LEU A 111 26.99 26.43 31.52
N GLY A 112 26.11 26.38 32.53
CA GLY A 112 25.31 25.21 32.86
C GLY A 112 24.19 24.90 31.86
N SER A 113 23.58 23.73 32.01
CA SER A 113 22.46 23.26 31.20
C SER A 113 21.30 24.27 31.13
N PRO A 114 20.82 24.65 29.93
CA PRO A 114 19.70 25.60 29.80
C PRO A 114 18.42 25.11 30.46
N SER A 115 17.59 26.05 30.93
CA SER A 115 16.25 25.73 31.44
C SER A 115 15.26 25.46 30.30
N ALA A 116 14.21 24.69 30.60
CA ALA A 116 13.27 24.12 29.62
C ALA A 116 12.44 25.14 28.81
N ASN A 117 12.55 26.44 29.09
CA ASN A 117 11.84 27.52 28.39
C ASN A 117 12.74 28.36 27.47
N SER A 118 13.94 27.87 27.11
CA SER A 118 14.89 28.60 26.25
C SER A 118 14.85 28.12 24.79
N SER A 119 14.52 29.02 23.87
CA SER A 119 14.60 28.79 22.43
C SER A 119 16.06 28.90 21.96
N LEU A 120 16.77 27.77 21.94
CA LEU A 120 18.16 27.69 21.46
C LEU A 120 18.32 28.29 20.05
N PRO A 121 19.28 29.20 19.82
CA PRO A 121 19.44 29.88 18.53
C PRO A 121 19.99 28.92 17.47
N THR A 122 19.10 28.35 16.66
CA THR A 122 19.45 27.41 15.58
C THR A 122 20.41 28.06 14.58
N SER A 123 21.53 27.42 14.27
CA SER A 123 22.50 27.97 13.31
C SER A 123 21.85 28.15 11.92
N PRO A 124 22.02 29.29 11.23
CA PRO A 124 21.39 29.53 9.93
C PRO A 124 21.87 28.58 8.82
N TYR A 125 23.05 27.97 9.03
CA TYR A 125 23.71 27.00 8.16
C TYR A 125 23.50 25.53 8.59
N ALA A 126 22.57 25.25 9.51
CA ALA A 126 22.22 23.86 9.88
C ALA A 126 21.50 23.15 8.71
N PRO A 127 21.90 21.93 8.30
CA PRO A 127 21.32 21.24 7.14
C PRO A 127 19.79 21.10 7.21
N ARG A 128 19.11 21.55 6.15
CA ARG A 128 17.65 21.50 5.98
C ARG A 128 17.32 20.34 5.06
N ILE A 129 16.86 19.23 5.63
CA ILE A 129 16.48 18.02 4.87
C ILE A 129 15.10 18.27 4.25
N LEU A 130 14.96 18.05 2.94
CA LEU A 130 13.74 18.38 2.19
C LEU A 130 13.00 17.13 1.65
N SER A 131 13.70 16.01 1.47
CA SER A 131 13.13 14.79 0.88
C SER A 131 12.34 13.89 1.85
N ILE A 132 12.50 14.09 3.15
CA ILE A 132 11.94 13.22 4.19
C ILE A 132 11.79 13.95 5.54
N ALA A 133 10.76 13.60 6.31
CA ALA A 133 10.46 14.18 7.61
C ALA A 133 11.00 13.31 8.78
N ASP A 134 11.12 13.90 9.96
CA ASP A 134 11.58 13.19 11.16
C ASP A 134 10.58 12.10 11.62
N ASN A 135 11.10 11.00 12.14
CA ASN A 135 10.37 9.79 12.54
C ASN A 135 9.58 9.09 11.40
N THR A 136 9.96 9.32 10.14
CA THR A 136 9.35 8.65 8.98
C THR A 136 9.70 7.15 8.92
N TRP A 137 8.71 6.32 8.52
CA TRP A 137 8.91 4.91 8.21
C TRP A 137 9.33 4.70 6.75
N VAL A 138 10.34 3.86 6.53
CA VAL A 138 10.94 3.55 5.23
C VAL A 138 11.16 2.04 5.07
N TYR A 139 11.23 1.55 3.84
CA TYR A 139 11.14 0.13 3.52
C TYR A 139 12.31 -0.40 2.68
N GLN A 140 13.25 0.49 2.37
CA GLN A 140 14.47 0.22 1.62
C GLN A 140 15.71 0.41 2.50
N LYS A 141 16.83 -0.16 2.05
CA LYS A 141 18.06 -0.26 2.84
C LYS A 141 19.04 0.87 2.59
N VAL A 142 19.08 1.37 1.35
CA VAL A 142 19.77 2.61 1.00
C VAL A 142 18.71 3.64 0.61
N LEU A 143 18.73 4.79 1.26
CA LEU A 143 17.82 5.91 1.05
C LEU A 143 18.60 7.08 0.45
N SER A 144 18.14 7.60 -0.70
CA SER A 144 18.58 8.92 -1.18
C SER A 144 17.85 10.02 -0.41
N ILE A 145 18.59 11.02 0.07
CA ILE A 145 18.05 12.27 0.59
C ILE A 145 18.66 13.48 -0.12
N TYR A 146 17.92 14.59 -0.13
CA TYR A 146 18.43 15.89 -0.57
C TYR A 146 17.95 17.02 0.33
N GLY A 147 18.64 18.16 0.27
CA GLY A 147 18.33 19.33 1.06
C GLY A 147 19.19 20.54 0.73
N THR A 148 19.07 21.57 1.56
CA THR A 148 19.86 22.81 1.46
C THR A 148 20.45 23.22 2.81
N ILE A 149 21.52 24.00 2.80
CA ILE A 149 22.18 24.52 4.01
C ILE A 149 21.53 25.84 4.44
N VAL A 150 21.59 26.81 3.53
CA VAL A 150 20.96 28.14 3.62
C VAL A 150 20.02 28.28 2.41
N ASP A 151 19.20 29.32 2.39
CA ASP A 151 18.37 29.61 1.22
C ASP A 151 19.27 29.96 0.01
N PRO A 152 19.25 29.19 -1.09
CA PRO A 152 20.11 29.45 -2.25
C PRO A 152 19.83 30.80 -2.92
N ALA A 153 18.63 31.37 -2.74
CA ALA A 153 18.30 32.70 -3.24
C ALA A 153 18.98 33.84 -2.44
N THR A 154 19.50 33.55 -1.23
CA THR A 154 20.21 34.54 -0.41
C THR A 154 21.72 34.32 -0.38
N GLN A 155 22.19 33.07 -0.42
CA GLN A 155 23.62 32.76 -0.39
C GLN A 155 23.95 31.39 -1.01
N ALA A 156 24.95 31.36 -1.90
CA ALA A 156 25.55 30.13 -2.43
C ALA A 156 26.80 29.73 -1.62
N LEU A 157 26.76 28.55 -0.99
CA LEU A 157 27.85 27.98 -0.20
C LEU A 157 28.34 26.66 -0.80
N GLU A 158 29.66 26.55 -0.95
CA GLU A 158 30.36 25.28 -1.17
C GLU A 158 30.83 24.72 0.17
N GLY A 159 30.86 23.40 0.32
CA GLY A 159 31.36 22.76 1.54
C GLY A 159 31.17 21.24 1.53
N ASN A 160 31.29 20.63 2.70
CA ASN A 160 31.10 19.19 2.91
C ASN A 160 30.04 18.94 3.98
N LEU A 161 29.18 17.96 3.72
CA LEU A 161 28.22 17.40 4.66
C LEU A 161 28.73 16.05 5.16
N THR A 162 28.96 15.94 6.47
CA THR A 162 29.21 14.66 7.12
C THR A 162 27.88 14.08 7.60
N VAL A 163 27.60 12.83 7.24
CA VAL A 163 26.47 12.06 7.75
C VAL A 163 27.01 11.00 8.72
N SER A 164 26.57 11.04 9.96
CA SER A 164 26.95 10.07 11.00
C SER A 164 25.70 9.42 11.64
N ARG A 165 25.88 8.22 12.20
CA ARG A 165 24.89 7.59 13.08
C ARG A 165 25.28 7.80 14.54
N LEU A 166 24.29 8.04 15.40
CA LEU A 166 24.49 8.25 16.84
C LEU A 166 24.58 6.94 17.66
N ASP A 167 24.54 5.79 17.00
CA ASP A 167 24.65 4.45 17.60
C ASP A 167 25.91 3.69 17.12
N ASP A 168 26.84 4.40 16.45
CA ASP A 168 28.04 3.87 15.79
C ASP A 168 27.80 2.70 14.80
N GLY A 169 26.54 2.40 14.45
CA GLY A 169 26.16 1.20 13.71
C GLY A 169 26.59 1.16 12.24
N PHE A 170 27.01 2.29 11.68
CA PHE A 170 27.59 2.43 10.33
C PHE A 170 28.59 3.59 10.31
N PRO A 171 29.77 3.46 9.68
CA PRO A 171 30.77 4.53 9.66
C PRO A 171 30.25 5.83 8.99
N PRO A 172 30.78 7.01 9.37
CA PRO A 172 30.37 8.26 8.75
C PRO A 172 30.65 8.30 7.24
N THR A 173 29.79 9.00 6.50
CA THR A 173 29.96 9.24 5.05
C THR A 173 30.00 10.74 4.75
N TYR A 174 30.67 11.11 3.66
CA TYR A 174 31.00 12.50 3.33
C TYR A 174 30.45 12.85 1.94
N TRP A 175 29.76 13.98 1.86
CA TRP A 175 29.01 14.39 0.66
C TRP A 175 29.29 15.84 0.30
N PRO A 176 29.45 16.19 -0.98
CA PRO A 176 29.65 17.57 -1.40
C PRO A 176 28.38 18.40 -1.17
N VAL A 177 28.58 19.65 -0.78
CA VAL A 177 27.57 20.72 -0.82
C VAL A 177 28.00 21.69 -1.90
N SER A 178 27.12 21.95 -2.88
CA SER A 178 27.37 22.88 -3.97
C SER A 178 26.20 23.85 -4.15
N ASP A 179 26.51 25.13 -4.29
CA ASP A 179 25.55 26.24 -4.35
C ASP A 179 24.44 26.11 -3.28
N SER A 180 24.86 25.81 -2.04
CA SER A 180 24.01 25.56 -0.86
C SER A 180 23.12 24.30 -0.91
N HIS A 181 23.19 23.47 -1.95
CA HIS A 181 22.44 22.21 -2.09
C HIS A 181 23.29 20.99 -1.73
N PHE A 182 22.66 19.94 -1.20
CA PHE A 182 23.29 18.64 -0.95
C PHE A 182 22.41 17.47 -1.37
N LYS A 183 23.05 16.34 -1.72
CA LYS A 183 22.43 15.02 -1.89
C LYS A 183 23.28 14.00 -1.15
N ALA A 184 22.65 13.00 -0.52
CA ALA A 184 23.36 11.98 0.24
C ALA A 184 22.64 10.62 0.21
N LEU A 185 23.40 9.53 0.16
CA LEU A 185 22.90 8.18 0.38
C LEU A 185 23.07 7.78 1.84
N ILE A 186 22.00 7.26 2.43
CA ILE A 186 21.92 6.86 3.83
C ILE A 186 21.79 5.34 3.90
N TYR A 187 22.75 4.66 4.52
CA TYR A 187 22.66 3.23 4.82
C TYR A 187 21.84 3.01 6.10
N LEU A 188 20.79 2.20 6.00
CA LEU A 188 19.84 1.93 7.07
C LEU A 188 19.89 0.48 7.53
N THR A 189 19.74 0.28 8.83
CA THR A 189 19.52 -1.03 9.46
C THR A 189 18.06 -1.15 9.88
N PRO A 190 17.44 -2.34 9.86
CA PRO A 190 16.09 -2.55 10.40
C PRO A 190 15.95 -1.99 11.83
N GLY A 191 14.81 -1.33 12.10
CA GLY A 191 14.57 -0.60 13.34
C GLY A 191 14.86 0.91 13.25
N PRO A 192 15.07 1.60 14.39
CA PRO A 192 15.35 3.03 14.42
C PRO A 192 16.79 3.34 14.01
N ASN A 193 16.96 4.34 13.14
CA ASN A 193 18.25 4.85 12.68
C ASN A 193 18.34 6.32 13.10
N ARG A 194 19.24 6.65 14.03
CA ARG A 194 19.43 8.03 14.53
C ARG A 194 20.60 8.69 13.82
N LEU A 195 20.30 9.66 12.97
CA LEU A 195 21.22 10.29 12.04
C LEU A 195 21.55 11.72 12.49
N ARG A 196 22.80 12.11 12.28
CA ARG A 196 23.33 13.45 12.50
C ARG A 196 23.98 13.95 11.21
N PHE A 197 23.72 15.22 10.90
CA PHE A 197 24.13 15.90 9.68
C PHE A 197 24.93 17.14 10.05
N ASP A 198 26.24 17.12 9.79
CA ASP A 198 27.18 18.19 10.15
C ASP A 198 27.70 18.88 8.88
N PHE A 199 27.46 20.19 8.77
CA PHE A 199 27.98 20.99 7.66
C PHE A 199 29.31 21.69 8.00
N THR A 200 30.25 21.67 7.06
CA THR A 200 31.53 22.38 7.14
C THR A 200 31.80 23.12 5.82
N SER A 201 32.44 24.29 5.88
CA SER A 201 32.77 25.08 4.68
C SER A 201 34.05 25.88 4.87
N PRO A 202 34.98 25.90 3.89
CA PRO A 202 36.13 26.80 3.90
C PRO A 202 35.78 28.29 4.03
N LYS A 203 34.54 28.68 3.71
CA LYS A 203 34.05 30.07 3.83
C LYS A 203 33.48 30.42 5.21
N LEU A 204 33.39 29.46 6.14
CA LEU A 204 32.85 29.67 7.48
C LEU A 204 33.93 29.50 8.56
N ALA A 205 34.02 30.47 9.46
CA ALA A 205 34.99 30.46 10.55
C ALA A 205 34.58 29.48 11.67
N ASN A 206 34.87 28.18 11.50
CA ASN A 206 34.96 27.19 12.60
C ASN A 206 35.61 25.83 12.25
N ASN A 207 36.33 25.69 11.12
CA ASN A 207 36.79 24.39 10.58
C ASN A 207 37.61 23.46 11.51
N ASN A 208 38.20 23.96 12.61
CA ASN A 208 39.09 23.21 13.49
C ASN A 208 38.59 23.05 14.95
N THR A 209 37.34 23.40 15.26
CA THR A 209 36.81 23.21 16.63
C THR A 209 36.16 21.82 16.80
N SER A 210 36.34 21.21 17.97
CA SER A 210 35.85 19.84 18.28
C SER A 210 34.33 19.76 18.52
N ASN A 211 33.56 20.74 18.07
CA ASN A 211 32.10 20.85 18.25
C ASN A 211 31.47 21.42 16.96
N PRO A 212 30.92 20.58 16.06
CA PRO A 212 30.27 21.07 14.85
C PRO A 212 29.00 21.90 15.16
N ILE A 213 29.09 23.21 14.93
CA ILE A 213 28.01 24.18 15.28
C ILE A 213 26.83 24.09 14.29
N HIS A 214 27.07 23.58 13.08
CA HIS A 214 26.10 23.49 11.98
C HIS A 214 25.49 22.07 11.88
N SER A 215 24.84 21.64 12.97
CA SER A 215 24.26 20.30 13.13
C SER A 215 22.74 20.26 12.86
N SER A 216 22.27 19.16 12.28
CA SER A 216 20.84 18.78 12.21
C SER A 216 20.65 17.28 12.47
N TYR A 217 19.46 16.90 12.95
CA TYR A 217 19.16 15.52 13.36
C TYR A 217 17.91 14.96 12.69
N LEU A 218 17.91 13.64 12.45
CA LEU A 218 16.79 12.89 11.85
C LEU A 218 16.73 11.47 12.42
N THR A 219 15.57 11.01 12.82
CA THR A 219 15.30 9.60 13.17
C THR A 219 14.47 8.95 12.06
N LEU A 220 14.89 7.79 11.57
CA LEU A 220 14.17 7.04 10.54
C LEU A 220 13.93 5.58 10.97
N HIS A 221 12.73 5.06 10.71
CA HIS A 221 12.34 3.70 11.07
C HIS A 221 12.34 2.80 9.83
N MET A 222 13.34 1.94 9.69
CA MET A 222 13.46 1.02 8.56
C MET A 222 12.74 -0.30 8.89
N LEU A 223 11.79 -0.70 8.05
CA LEU A 223 11.04 -1.95 8.17
C LEU A 223 11.14 -2.75 6.87
N PRO A 224 11.88 -3.86 6.80
CA PRO A 224 12.03 -4.62 5.56
C PRO A 224 10.68 -5.26 5.15
N PRO A 225 10.25 -5.14 3.88
CA PRO A 225 8.97 -5.68 3.40
C PRO A 225 9.07 -7.18 3.13
N LEU A 226 9.29 -7.98 4.18
CA LEU A 226 9.57 -9.42 4.08
C LEU A 226 8.45 -10.24 3.41
N CYS A 227 7.21 -9.73 3.39
CA CYS A 227 6.08 -10.30 2.69
C CYS A 227 6.13 -10.13 1.15
N ALA A 228 6.96 -9.24 0.62
CA ALA A 228 7.16 -9.08 -0.81
C ALA A 228 8.17 -10.12 -1.35
N PRO A 229 7.98 -10.65 -2.58
CA PRO A 229 9.01 -11.43 -3.26
C PRO A 229 10.23 -10.54 -3.58
N PRO A 230 11.47 -11.04 -3.39
CA PRO A 230 12.67 -10.27 -3.66
C PRO A 230 12.98 -10.18 -5.16
N LEU A 231 13.79 -9.18 -5.52
CA LEU A 231 14.69 -9.29 -6.67
C LEU A 231 15.93 -10.09 -6.23
N HIS A 232 16.24 -11.18 -6.93
CA HIS A 232 17.51 -11.87 -6.80
C HIS A 232 18.54 -11.25 -7.75
N LEU A 233 19.78 -11.09 -7.28
CA LEU A 233 20.92 -10.68 -8.10
C LEU A 233 21.74 -11.90 -8.45
N VAL A 234 22.06 -12.09 -9.73
CA VAL A 234 22.89 -13.19 -10.24
C VAL A 234 24.06 -12.61 -11.01
N ILE A 235 25.27 -13.12 -10.78
CA ILE A 235 26.36 -13.02 -11.74
C ILE A 235 26.43 -14.36 -12.48
N LEU A 236 26.25 -14.31 -13.80
CA LEU A 236 26.33 -15.47 -14.69
C LEU A 236 27.73 -15.55 -15.29
N LEU A 237 28.29 -16.76 -15.30
CA LEU A 237 29.59 -17.08 -15.86
C LEU A 237 29.49 -18.32 -16.77
N ALA A 238 30.40 -18.43 -17.73
CA ALA A 238 30.66 -19.68 -18.44
C ALA A 238 31.28 -20.75 -17.52
N LYS A 239 31.18 -22.03 -17.91
CA LYS A 239 31.79 -23.17 -17.18
C LYS A 239 33.30 -23.05 -16.99
N ASP A 240 33.99 -22.48 -17.99
CA ASP A 240 35.44 -22.24 -18.05
C ASP A 240 35.85 -20.78 -17.76
N SER A 241 34.90 -19.91 -17.36
CA SER A 241 35.18 -18.51 -17.09
C SER A 241 36.27 -18.30 -16.03
N PRO A 242 37.24 -17.39 -16.29
CA PRO A 242 38.26 -16.98 -15.30
C PRO A 242 37.68 -16.11 -14.17
N GLY A 243 36.42 -15.65 -14.27
CA GLY A 243 35.81 -14.80 -13.25
C GLY A 243 36.29 -13.35 -13.28
N THR A 244 36.61 -12.80 -14.47
CA THR A 244 37.13 -11.44 -14.66
C THR A 244 36.35 -10.66 -15.71
N TYR A 245 36.21 -9.35 -15.53
CA TYR A 245 35.59 -8.41 -16.49
C TYR A 245 36.60 -7.42 -17.09
N ASP A 246 36.21 -6.70 -18.14
CA ASP A 246 37.08 -5.74 -18.83
C ASP A 246 37.34 -4.47 -18.02
N ALA A 247 38.61 -4.04 -17.95
CA ALA A 247 39.03 -2.80 -17.31
C ALA A 247 40.35 -2.31 -17.91
N ALA A 248 40.61 -1.00 -17.86
CA ALA A 248 41.90 -0.45 -18.25
C ALA A 248 43.02 -0.91 -17.28
N PRO A 249 44.26 -1.20 -17.74
CA PRO A 249 45.31 -1.80 -16.90
C PRO A 249 45.59 -1.07 -15.57
N ALA A 250 45.65 0.26 -15.58
CA ALA A 250 45.86 1.06 -14.38
C ALA A 250 44.70 0.97 -13.35
N ARG A 251 43.48 0.61 -13.80
CA ARG A 251 42.35 0.31 -12.91
C ARG A 251 42.37 -1.14 -12.43
N ILE A 252 42.89 -2.08 -13.22
CA ILE A 252 43.16 -3.47 -12.76
C ILE A 252 44.16 -3.45 -11.60
N GLU A 253 45.28 -2.73 -11.75
CA GLU A 253 46.31 -2.60 -10.70
C GLU A 253 45.76 -1.99 -9.39
N LYS A 254 44.84 -1.01 -9.50
CA LYS A 254 44.29 -0.25 -8.38
C LYS A 254 43.08 -0.93 -7.68
N GLU A 255 42.18 -1.55 -8.43
CA GLU A 255 40.86 -2.01 -7.93
C GLU A 255 40.61 -3.52 -8.14
N GLY A 256 41.44 -4.17 -8.97
CA GLY A 256 41.18 -5.50 -9.51
C GLY A 256 39.99 -5.54 -10.48
N ASN A 257 39.93 -6.60 -11.28
CA ASN A 257 38.81 -6.88 -12.19
C ASN A 257 38.19 -8.28 -11.96
N GLY A 258 38.46 -8.90 -10.81
CA GLY A 258 37.95 -10.22 -10.45
C GLY A 258 36.54 -10.23 -9.83
N LEU A 259 35.99 -11.43 -9.70
CA LEU A 259 34.63 -11.72 -9.24
C LEU A 259 34.23 -11.01 -7.93
N GLU A 260 35.11 -10.90 -6.92
CA GLU A 260 34.77 -10.17 -5.69
C GLU A 260 34.59 -8.66 -5.90
N THR A 261 35.37 -8.04 -6.80
CA THR A 261 35.14 -6.64 -7.19
C THR A 261 33.85 -6.50 -7.98
N ALA A 262 33.54 -7.47 -8.86
CA ALA A 262 32.28 -7.52 -9.60
C ALA A 262 31.05 -7.62 -8.68
N ILE A 263 31.08 -8.52 -7.68
CA ILE A 263 30.03 -8.68 -6.66
C ILE A 263 29.77 -7.36 -5.93
N ARG A 264 30.83 -6.67 -5.48
CA ARG A 264 30.71 -5.38 -4.78
C ARG A 264 30.11 -4.29 -5.66
N LYS A 265 30.62 -4.13 -6.88
CA LYS A 265 30.14 -3.12 -7.84
C LYS A 265 28.69 -3.38 -8.29
N PHE A 266 28.31 -4.63 -8.52
CA PHE A 266 26.94 -5.00 -8.88
C PHE A 266 25.95 -4.81 -7.73
N ARG A 267 26.32 -5.22 -6.50
CA ARG A 267 25.55 -4.98 -5.28
C ARG A 267 25.28 -3.49 -5.06
N MET A 268 26.29 -2.64 -5.28
CA MET A 268 26.13 -1.19 -5.13
C MET A 268 25.22 -0.59 -6.21
N ALA A 269 25.33 -1.03 -7.46
CA ALA A 269 24.38 -0.66 -8.52
C ALA A 269 22.92 -1.00 -8.14
N ALA A 270 22.67 -2.20 -7.60
CA ALA A 270 21.34 -2.60 -7.14
C ALA A 270 20.81 -1.76 -5.96
N TYR A 271 21.68 -1.32 -5.05
CA TYR A 271 21.31 -0.36 -4.01
C TYR A 271 20.99 1.04 -4.58
N LEU A 272 21.70 1.50 -5.61
CA LEU A 272 21.38 2.75 -6.32
C LEU A 272 20.00 2.65 -6.99
N TRP A 273 19.70 1.56 -7.68
CA TRP A 273 18.37 1.32 -8.27
C TRP A 273 17.25 1.35 -7.21
N GLN A 274 17.48 0.73 -6.05
CA GLN A 274 16.52 0.70 -4.94
C GLN A 274 16.32 2.13 -4.36
N ALA A 275 17.39 2.87 -4.14
CA ALA A 275 17.35 4.23 -3.60
C ALA A 275 16.66 5.22 -4.57
N PHE A 276 17.01 5.16 -5.86
CA PHE A 276 16.39 5.94 -6.93
C PHE A 276 14.89 5.64 -7.03
N THR A 277 14.52 4.37 -7.16
CA THR A 277 13.11 4.00 -7.37
C THR A 277 12.22 4.34 -6.17
N ALA A 278 12.74 4.19 -4.94
CA ALA A 278 12.02 4.60 -3.73
C ALA A 278 11.76 6.12 -3.68
N GLU A 279 12.70 6.94 -4.18
CA GLU A 279 12.54 8.39 -4.28
C GLU A 279 11.58 8.79 -5.40
N GLN A 280 11.70 8.20 -6.59
CA GLN A 280 10.81 8.46 -7.72
C GLN A 280 9.35 8.09 -7.41
N MET A 281 9.12 6.96 -6.74
CA MET A 281 7.79 6.54 -6.26
C MET A 281 7.20 7.50 -5.21
N PHE A 282 8.05 8.05 -4.34
CA PHE A 282 7.65 9.05 -3.35
C PHE A 282 7.30 10.39 -4.01
N ARG A 283 8.12 10.90 -4.93
CA ARG A 283 7.84 12.12 -5.73
C ARG A 283 6.57 11.97 -6.56
N ASN A 284 6.31 10.77 -7.08
CA ASN A 284 5.06 10.38 -7.74
C ASN A 284 3.85 10.20 -6.80
N LYS A 285 3.96 10.51 -5.50
CA LYS A 285 2.88 10.40 -4.49
C LYS A 285 2.35 8.98 -4.26
N LEU A 286 3.01 7.94 -4.78
CA LEU A 286 2.56 6.53 -4.65
C LEU A 286 3.09 5.84 -3.37
N GLY A 287 3.71 6.62 -2.49
CA GLY A 287 4.43 6.16 -1.30
C GLY A 287 5.88 5.77 -1.61
N ARG A 288 6.75 5.83 -0.60
CA ARG A 288 8.18 5.51 -0.73
C ARG A 288 8.36 3.99 -0.83
N ARG A 289 8.32 3.47 -2.06
CA ARG A 289 8.28 2.03 -2.42
C ARG A 289 9.44 1.65 -3.32
N ALA A 290 10.08 0.52 -3.03
CA ALA A 290 10.99 -0.16 -3.95
C ALA A 290 10.89 -1.67 -3.74
N PHE A 291 11.45 -2.44 -4.67
CA PHE A 291 11.70 -3.86 -4.47
C PHE A 291 12.68 -4.09 -3.32
N ARG A 292 12.50 -5.18 -2.55
CA ARG A 292 13.58 -5.70 -1.70
C ARG A 292 14.48 -6.63 -2.49
N MET A 293 15.65 -6.91 -1.93
CA MET A 293 16.53 -7.98 -2.40
C MET A 293 16.46 -9.19 -1.45
N GLU A 294 17.08 -10.30 -1.85
CA GLU A 294 17.54 -11.31 -0.90
C GLU A 294 18.77 -10.77 -0.16
N GLU A 295 18.95 -11.12 1.12
CA GLU A 295 20.09 -10.67 1.91
C GLU A 295 20.82 -11.84 2.58
N GLU A 296 22.13 -11.66 2.79
CA GLU A 296 23.05 -12.60 3.40
C GLU A 296 23.94 -11.91 4.44
N TRP A 297 24.44 -12.66 5.42
CA TRP A 297 25.31 -12.14 6.48
C TRP A 297 26.79 -12.37 6.13
N VAL A 298 27.45 -11.32 5.63
CA VAL A 298 28.82 -11.33 5.07
C VAL A 298 29.62 -10.13 5.57
N ALA A 299 30.91 -10.05 5.23
CA ALA A 299 31.70 -8.85 5.50
C ALA A 299 31.08 -7.63 4.78
N GLY A 300 31.01 -6.48 5.46
CA GLY A 300 30.39 -5.28 4.94
C GLY A 300 31.10 -4.77 3.68
N THR A 301 30.34 -4.50 2.64
CA THR A 301 30.84 -4.04 1.33
C THR A 301 30.35 -2.64 0.98
N SER A 302 29.24 -2.20 1.57
CA SER A 302 28.65 -0.88 1.38
C SER A 302 29.49 0.28 1.93
N ASN A 303 30.57 -0.01 2.66
CA ASN A 303 31.48 0.96 3.26
C ASN A 303 32.94 0.47 3.18
N LEU A 304 33.89 1.37 2.94
CA LEU A 304 35.32 1.05 2.79
C LEU A 304 35.94 0.54 4.10
N ARG A 305 35.64 1.20 5.22
CA ARG A 305 36.17 0.84 6.54
C ARG A 305 35.64 -0.51 7.00
N ASP A 306 34.35 -0.79 6.82
CA ASP A 306 33.77 -2.10 7.18
C ASP A 306 34.40 -3.26 6.40
N ARG A 307 34.74 -3.02 5.13
CA ARG A 307 35.48 -3.98 4.29
C ARG A 307 36.89 -4.23 4.83
N GLU A 308 37.59 -3.17 5.23
CA GLU A 308 38.95 -3.23 5.78
C GLU A 308 39.01 -3.86 7.19
N THR A 309 38.01 -3.62 8.04
CA THR A 309 37.93 -4.21 9.39
C THR A 309 37.18 -5.54 9.45
N GLY A 310 36.66 -6.05 8.32
CA GLY A 310 35.86 -7.27 8.27
C GLY A 310 34.55 -7.20 9.06
N THR A 311 33.97 -6.00 9.21
CA THR A 311 32.73 -5.79 9.98
C THR A 311 31.57 -6.52 9.30
N MET A 312 31.05 -7.57 9.93
CA MET A 312 29.94 -8.33 9.37
C MET A 312 28.64 -7.51 9.31
N ARG A 313 27.92 -7.60 8.19
CA ARG A 313 26.63 -6.95 7.94
C ARG A 313 25.69 -7.90 7.19
N SER A 314 24.39 -7.64 7.32
CA SER A 314 23.43 -8.09 6.32
C SER A 314 23.69 -7.28 5.06
N GLU A 315 23.89 -7.91 3.90
CA GLU A 315 24.15 -7.30 2.60
C GLU A 315 23.29 -7.97 1.51
N ALA A 316 22.98 -7.28 0.41
CA ALA A 316 22.19 -7.87 -0.67
C ALA A 316 22.96 -9.03 -1.33
N LYS A 317 22.33 -10.20 -1.41
CA LYS A 317 22.97 -11.43 -1.89
C LYS A 317 23.14 -11.45 -3.39
N VAL A 318 24.34 -11.80 -3.84
CA VAL A 318 24.68 -11.97 -5.26
C VAL A 318 25.01 -13.44 -5.50
N HIS A 319 24.12 -14.15 -6.19
CA HIS A 319 24.32 -15.55 -6.54
C HIS A 319 25.33 -15.67 -7.67
N VAL A 320 26.33 -16.53 -7.51
CA VAL A 320 27.32 -16.83 -8.56
C VAL A 320 26.89 -18.12 -9.26
N VAL A 321 26.50 -18.03 -10.53
CA VAL A 321 25.95 -19.14 -11.32
C VAL A 321 26.84 -19.40 -12.52
N ARG A 322 27.25 -20.66 -12.74
CA ARG A 322 27.90 -21.09 -13.99
C ARG A 322 26.90 -21.79 -14.90
N CYS A 323 26.89 -21.47 -16.19
CA CYS A 323 26.11 -22.18 -17.20
C CYS A 323 26.96 -23.21 -17.96
N ASP A 324 26.30 -24.12 -18.68
CA ASP A 324 26.96 -25.18 -19.46
C ASP A 324 27.64 -24.70 -20.76
N LYS A 325 27.74 -23.39 -20.99
CA LYS A 325 28.44 -22.78 -22.13
C LYS A 325 29.87 -22.39 -21.77
N THR A 326 30.78 -22.47 -22.75
CA THR A 326 32.13 -21.91 -22.65
C THR A 326 32.13 -20.39 -22.82
N VAL A 327 33.21 -19.71 -22.42
CA VAL A 327 33.45 -18.30 -22.73
C VAL A 327 33.42 -18.07 -24.25
N ALA A 328 33.97 -19.00 -25.03
CA ALA A 328 33.95 -18.94 -26.48
C ALA A 328 32.52 -19.07 -27.06
N GLU A 329 31.69 -19.97 -26.51
CA GLU A 329 30.27 -20.08 -26.88
C GLU A 329 29.49 -18.81 -26.51
N LEU A 330 29.73 -18.19 -25.35
CA LEU A 330 29.04 -16.95 -24.96
C LEU A 330 29.49 -15.72 -25.76
N ARG A 331 30.75 -15.68 -26.22
CA ARG A 331 31.34 -14.56 -26.97
C ARG A 331 31.21 -14.68 -28.50
N ASP A 332 30.45 -15.64 -29.00
CA ASP A 332 30.14 -15.79 -30.42
C ASP A 332 29.52 -14.48 -30.98
N LEU A 333 30.10 -13.94 -32.06
CA LEU A 333 29.64 -12.70 -32.69
C LEU A 333 28.21 -12.79 -33.25
N ASP A 334 27.72 -14.00 -33.53
CA ASP A 334 26.34 -14.26 -33.97
C ASP A 334 25.32 -14.23 -32.81
N LEU A 335 25.78 -14.18 -31.56
CA LEU A 335 25.00 -13.89 -30.35
C LEU A 335 24.99 -12.40 -29.95
N ALA A 336 25.98 -11.63 -30.39
CA ALA A 336 26.19 -10.26 -29.93
C ALA A 336 25.04 -9.34 -30.41
N GLN A 337 24.25 -8.81 -29.48
CA GLN A 337 23.05 -8.00 -29.80
C GLN A 337 23.37 -6.73 -30.63
N GLN A 338 24.59 -6.21 -30.49
CA GLN A 338 25.07 -5.03 -31.22
C GLN A 338 25.57 -5.33 -32.65
N ASN A 339 25.74 -6.60 -33.03
CA ASN A 339 26.13 -6.97 -34.39
C ASN A 339 24.89 -6.99 -35.31
N PRO A 340 24.79 -6.12 -36.33
CA PRO A 340 23.62 -6.07 -37.22
C PRO A 340 23.47 -7.30 -38.13
N ASN A 341 24.48 -8.17 -38.20
CA ASN A 341 24.45 -9.43 -38.97
C ASN A 341 24.12 -10.67 -38.10
N ALA A 342 23.96 -10.50 -36.78
CA ALA A 342 23.69 -11.60 -35.85
C ALA A 342 22.30 -12.22 -36.05
N LYS A 343 22.26 -13.55 -36.12
CA LYS A 343 21.04 -14.36 -36.31
C LYS A 343 20.55 -15.03 -35.02
N ARG A 344 21.39 -15.08 -33.98
CA ARG A 344 21.11 -15.71 -32.67
C ARG A 344 21.18 -14.71 -31.51
N ASN A 345 20.95 -13.43 -31.78
CA ASN A 345 21.00 -12.35 -30.77
C ASN A 345 20.01 -12.48 -29.59
N GLY A 346 19.01 -13.37 -29.69
CA GLY A 346 18.12 -13.73 -28.58
C GLY A 346 18.61 -14.88 -27.69
N ASP A 347 19.54 -15.73 -28.15
CA ASP A 347 19.89 -16.99 -27.48
C ASP A 347 20.56 -16.78 -26.11
N LEU A 348 21.24 -15.64 -25.89
CA LEU A 348 21.80 -15.27 -24.58
C LEU A 348 20.72 -15.19 -23.48
N PHE A 349 19.50 -14.76 -23.82
CA PHE A 349 18.37 -14.74 -22.88
C PHE A 349 17.89 -16.15 -22.54
N ALA A 350 17.88 -17.07 -23.52
CA ALA A 350 17.54 -18.47 -23.29
C ALA A 350 18.59 -19.16 -22.41
N ILE A 351 19.89 -18.98 -22.71
CA ILE A 351 21.01 -19.54 -21.92
C ILE A 351 20.97 -19.04 -20.47
N ALA A 352 20.72 -17.74 -20.26
CA ALA A 352 20.58 -17.18 -18.92
C ALA A 352 19.31 -17.71 -18.20
N THR A 353 18.19 -17.86 -18.91
CA THR A 353 16.96 -18.44 -18.36
C THR A 353 17.18 -19.88 -17.90
N GLU A 354 17.83 -20.72 -18.72
CA GLU A 354 18.12 -22.12 -18.41
C GLU A 354 19.02 -22.25 -17.17
N ALA A 355 20.11 -21.49 -17.09
CA ALA A 355 21.02 -21.50 -15.95
C ALA A 355 20.33 -21.03 -14.65
N VAL A 356 19.53 -19.95 -14.72
CA VAL A 356 18.75 -19.43 -13.59
C VAL A 356 17.67 -20.42 -13.16
N GLN A 357 17.00 -21.10 -14.10
CA GLN A 357 15.99 -22.12 -13.80
C GLN A 357 16.59 -23.35 -13.10
N SER A 358 17.75 -23.83 -13.58
CA SER A 358 18.49 -24.94 -12.97
C SER A 358 19.02 -24.62 -11.57
N HIS A 359 19.37 -23.36 -11.29
CA HIS A 359 19.84 -22.90 -9.97
C HIS A 359 18.69 -22.69 -8.96
N PHE A 360 17.61 -21.99 -9.34
CA PHE A 360 16.53 -21.65 -8.40
C PHE A 360 15.42 -22.70 -8.29
N GLN A 361 15.27 -23.59 -9.28
CA GLN A 361 14.32 -24.71 -9.31
C GLN A 361 12.90 -24.34 -8.82
N PRO A 362 12.26 -23.29 -9.38
CA PRO A 362 10.97 -22.80 -8.90
C PRO A 362 9.86 -23.85 -8.99
N LEU A 363 8.97 -23.82 -8.00
CA LEU A 363 7.77 -24.66 -7.99
C LEU A 363 6.66 -24.06 -8.88
N PRO A 364 5.75 -24.89 -9.44
CA PRO A 364 4.59 -24.40 -10.19
C PRO A 364 3.80 -23.31 -9.45
N GLY A 365 3.77 -22.10 -10.02
CA GLY A 365 3.12 -20.91 -9.46
C GLY A 365 4.03 -19.99 -8.64
N GLN A 366 5.24 -20.43 -8.27
CA GLN A 366 6.23 -19.60 -7.60
C GLN A 366 6.99 -18.73 -8.61
N LYS A 367 6.56 -17.46 -8.76
CA LYS A 367 7.29 -16.49 -9.59
C LYS A 367 8.58 -16.01 -8.90
N GLN A 368 9.70 -16.12 -9.61
CA GLN A 368 10.99 -15.56 -9.25
C GLN A 368 11.32 -14.34 -10.13
N TYR A 369 12.00 -13.36 -9.55
CA TYR A 369 12.43 -12.13 -10.22
C TYR A 369 13.95 -12.03 -10.12
N VAL A 370 14.66 -12.05 -11.26
CA VAL A 370 16.12 -12.25 -11.30
C VAL A 370 16.80 -11.27 -12.25
N SER A 371 17.64 -10.39 -11.72
CA SER A 371 18.55 -9.54 -12.49
C SER A 371 19.91 -10.23 -12.62
N VAL A 372 20.40 -10.37 -13.86
CA VAL A 372 21.59 -11.13 -14.22
C VAL A 372 22.63 -10.22 -14.85
N LEU A 373 23.81 -10.18 -14.24
CA LEU A 373 25.01 -9.62 -14.84
C LEU A 373 25.84 -10.75 -15.48
N ILE A 374 25.96 -10.76 -16.80
CA ILE A 374 26.83 -11.68 -17.54
C ILE A 374 28.27 -11.19 -17.38
N LEU A 375 29.08 -11.88 -16.57
CA LEU A 375 30.43 -11.43 -16.25
C LEU A 375 31.38 -11.52 -17.44
N ASP A 376 31.18 -12.53 -18.29
CA ASP A 376 32.03 -12.82 -19.43
C ASP A 376 31.78 -11.93 -20.66
N ALA A 377 30.94 -10.89 -20.57
CA ALA A 377 30.85 -9.90 -21.63
C ALA A 377 32.21 -9.23 -21.89
N HIS A 378 32.53 -8.92 -23.15
CA HIS A 378 33.86 -8.48 -23.56
C HIS A 378 33.88 -7.61 -24.80
N TRP A 379 34.68 -6.55 -24.75
CA TRP A 379 34.95 -5.64 -25.85
C TRP A 379 35.92 -6.26 -26.86
N ASP A 380 35.38 -6.83 -27.95
CA ASP A 380 36.23 -7.23 -29.07
C ASP A 380 36.61 -6.00 -29.89
N LYS A 381 37.86 -5.56 -29.72
CA LYS A 381 38.48 -4.50 -30.51
C LYS A 381 38.59 -4.87 -32.01
N GLY A 382 38.61 -6.15 -32.37
CA GLY A 382 38.69 -6.64 -33.74
C GLY A 382 37.41 -6.35 -34.54
N SER A 383 36.25 -6.71 -33.99
CA SER A 383 34.94 -6.39 -34.57
C SER A 383 34.34 -5.06 -34.11
N ASN A 384 35.00 -4.34 -33.18
CA ASN A 384 34.49 -3.13 -32.53
C ASN A 384 33.07 -3.34 -31.95
N THR A 385 32.86 -4.49 -31.29
CA THR A 385 31.54 -4.94 -30.79
C THR A 385 31.68 -5.52 -29.38
N ILE A 386 30.64 -5.38 -28.55
CA ILE A 386 30.60 -6.06 -27.25
C ILE A 386 30.06 -7.49 -27.45
N THR A 387 30.93 -8.48 -27.28
CA THR A 387 30.62 -9.92 -27.25
C THR A 387 30.10 -10.35 -25.88
N GLY A 388 29.30 -11.43 -25.80
CA GLY A 388 28.73 -11.90 -24.53
C GLY A 388 27.76 -10.92 -23.86
N HIS A 389 27.30 -9.89 -24.58
CA HIS A 389 26.37 -8.89 -24.10
C HIS A 389 25.04 -8.96 -24.87
N ALA A 390 23.96 -8.96 -24.09
CA ALA A 390 22.66 -8.49 -24.50
C ALA A 390 22.02 -7.73 -23.33
N ALA A 391 21.28 -6.68 -23.64
CA ALA A 391 20.35 -5.97 -22.78
C ALA A 391 18.93 -6.40 -23.18
N LEU A 392 18.32 -7.26 -22.36
CA LEU A 392 16.98 -7.82 -22.57
C LEU A 392 16.31 -8.11 -21.22
N GLY A 393 15.02 -7.78 -21.08
CA GLY A 393 14.23 -8.06 -19.89
C GLY A 393 12.80 -8.50 -20.16
N GLY A 394 12.19 -9.18 -19.17
CA GLY A 394 10.82 -9.70 -19.22
C GLY A 394 10.76 -11.20 -18.87
N GLY A 395 9.81 -11.93 -19.46
CA GLY A 395 9.74 -13.39 -19.33
C GLY A 395 8.30 -13.92 -19.21
N ASN A 396 8.13 -15.22 -19.38
CA ASN A 396 6.83 -15.90 -19.24
C ASN A 396 6.88 -17.02 -18.17
N GLY A 397 5.72 -17.41 -17.66
CA GLY A 397 5.62 -18.46 -16.64
C GLY A 397 6.18 -18.05 -15.27
N GLN A 398 7.23 -18.75 -14.83
CA GLN A 398 7.73 -18.76 -13.43
C GLN A 398 8.96 -17.88 -13.19
N ILE A 399 9.68 -17.47 -14.23
CA ILE A 399 10.88 -16.64 -14.10
C ILE A 399 10.63 -15.33 -14.84
N GLN A 400 10.93 -14.22 -14.18
CA GLN A 400 11.04 -12.90 -14.79
C GLN A 400 12.52 -12.51 -14.70
N LEU A 401 13.12 -12.26 -15.85
CA LEU A 401 14.56 -12.16 -16.04
C LEU A 401 14.92 -10.78 -16.60
N ALA A 402 16.04 -10.24 -16.18
CA ALA A 402 16.73 -9.14 -16.83
C ALA A 402 18.18 -9.59 -17.03
N ILE A 403 18.72 -9.43 -18.24
CA ILE A 403 20.13 -9.71 -18.53
C ILE A 403 20.83 -8.43 -18.95
N PHE A 404 22.08 -8.27 -18.51
CA PHE A 404 22.97 -7.20 -18.95
C PHE A 404 24.43 -7.66 -18.86
N GLY A 405 25.32 -7.05 -19.64
CA GLY A 405 26.75 -7.41 -19.67
C GLY A 405 27.62 -6.64 -18.67
N SER A 406 28.82 -7.14 -18.43
CA SER A 406 29.84 -6.53 -17.57
C SER A 406 30.65 -5.38 -18.21
N GLN A 407 30.36 -4.97 -19.46
CA GLN A 407 31.26 -4.09 -20.24
C GLN A 407 31.58 -2.74 -19.58
N ALA A 408 30.65 -2.21 -18.79
CA ALA A 408 30.77 -0.93 -18.08
C ALA A 408 31.15 -1.11 -16.60
N LEU A 409 31.25 -2.34 -16.11
CA LEU A 409 31.36 -2.66 -14.68
C LEU A 409 32.60 -2.04 -14.03
N GLN A 410 33.68 -1.78 -14.79
CA GLN A 410 34.88 -1.12 -14.24
C GLN A 410 34.60 0.26 -13.64
N SER A 411 33.70 1.06 -14.20
CA SER A 411 33.42 2.42 -13.72
C SER A 411 32.40 2.49 -12.59
N TYR A 412 31.75 1.37 -12.24
CA TYR A 412 30.74 1.35 -11.17
C TYR A 412 31.39 1.59 -9.80
N PRO A 413 30.70 2.26 -8.85
CA PRO A 413 31.14 2.36 -7.47
C PRO A 413 31.02 1.00 -6.77
N SER A 414 31.96 0.67 -5.89
CA SER A 414 31.98 -0.59 -5.12
C SER A 414 31.59 -0.42 -3.64
N SER A 415 31.48 0.83 -3.16
CA SER A 415 30.96 1.23 -1.85
C SER A 415 30.15 2.54 -1.97
N ILE A 416 29.50 3.00 -0.89
CA ILE A 416 28.72 4.25 -0.90
C ILE A 416 29.62 5.48 -1.11
N GLU A 417 30.82 5.48 -0.54
CA GLU A 417 31.80 6.57 -0.67
C GLU A 417 32.33 6.74 -2.10
N GLU A 418 32.33 5.66 -2.89
CA GLU A 418 32.77 5.67 -4.29
C GLU A 418 31.70 6.21 -5.25
N VAL A 419 30.44 6.42 -4.82
CA VAL A 419 29.32 6.83 -5.70
C VAL A 419 29.55 8.20 -6.35
N VAL A 420 29.90 9.23 -5.58
CA VAL A 420 30.17 10.56 -6.12
C VAL A 420 31.45 10.57 -6.99
N PRO A 421 32.58 9.96 -6.58
CA PRO A 421 33.74 9.76 -7.44
C PRO A 421 33.44 9.06 -8.78
N ALA A 422 32.70 7.95 -8.77
CA ALA A 422 32.35 7.21 -9.98
C ALA A 422 31.52 8.06 -10.96
N PHE A 423 30.52 8.77 -10.44
CA PHE A 423 29.68 9.69 -11.22
C PHE A 423 30.34 11.06 -11.53
N SER A 424 31.62 11.25 -11.16
CA SER A 424 32.43 12.44 -11.46
C SER A 424 33.73 12.11 -12.21
N ASP A 425 33.98 10.84 -12.53
CA ASP A 425 35.23 10.40 -13.16
C ASP A 425 35.28 10.77 -14.65
N CYS A 426 35.91 11.91 -14.93
CA CYS A 426 36.16 12.45 -16.27
C CYS A 426 37.28 11.72 -17.05
N THR A 427 37.86 10.63 -16.53
CA THR A 427 38.88 9.86 -17.25
C THR A 427 38.32 9.39 -18.60
N PRO A 428 38.97 9.71 -19.74
CA PRO A 428 38.51 9.29 -21.07
C PRO A 428 38.49 7.76 -21.22
N THR A 429 37.52 7.26 -21.97
CA THR A 429 37.36 5.82 -22.21
C THR A 429 38.40 5.30 -23.20
N ASP A 430 39.32 4.45 -22.74
CA ASP A 430 40.35 3.84 -23.57
C ASP A 430 39.81 2.61 -24.33
N THR A 431 39.44 2.84 -25.58
CA THR A 431 38.89 1.81 -26.50
C THR A 431 39.90 0.73 -26.91
N ASN A 432 41.14 0.78 -26.42
CA ASN A 432 42.06 -0.36 -26.49
C ASN A 432 41.68 -1.49 -25.51
N TYR A 433 40.95 -1.20 -24.45
CA TYR A 433 40.65 -2.15 -23.36
C TYR A 433 39.18 -2.26 -22.98
N VAL A 434 38.36 -1.24 -23.25
CA VAL A 434 36.95 -1.17 -22.80
C VAL A 434 36.04 -0.52 -23.84
N ALA A 435 34.76 -0.89 -23.83
CA ALA A 435 33.79 -0.39 -24.79
C ALA A 435 33.39 1.08 -24.55
N ASN A 436 33.40 1.88 -25.61
CA ASN A 436 32.66 3.15 -25.65
C ASN A 436 31.21 2.86 -26.11
N ASP A 437 30.38 2.34 -25.20
CA ASP A 437 29.06 1.81 -25.51
C ASP A 437 28.15 2.84 -26.19
N CYS A 438 27.51 2.44 -27.29
CA CYS A 438 26.81 3.27 -28.29
C CYS A 438 27.55 4.54 -28.79
N ASN A 439 28.88 4.65 -28.60
CA ASN A 439 29.65 5.90 -28.75
C ASN A 439 29.16 7.05 -27.84
N GLU A 440 28.43 6.72 -26.77
CA GLU A 440 27.82 7.65 -25.80
C GLU A 440 28.54 7.65 -24.44
N SER A 441 29.57 6.81 -24.30
CA SER A 441 30.30 6.46 -23.08
C SER A 441 31.76 6.93 -23.12
N GLY A 442 32.04 8.12 -23.65
CA GLY A 442 33.41 8.61 -23.90
C GLY A 442 34.23 8.97 -22.65
N SER A 443 33.64 8.87 -21.46
CA SER A 443 34.33 8.98 -20.17
C SER A 443 33.75 7.98 -19.15
N ASN A 444 34.53 7.66 -18.10
CA ASN A 444 34.14 6.66 -17.09
C ASN A 444 32.79 6.96 -16.42
N TRP A 445 32.46 8.22 -16.11
CA TRP A 445 31.16 8.58 -15.52
C TRP A 445 29.99 8.40 -16.49
N GLU A 446 30.20 8.65 -17.78
CA GLU A 446 29.19 8.42 -18.83
C GLU A 446 28.96 6.92 -19.02
N ALA A 447 30.02 6.10 -18.98
CA ALA A 447 29.93 4.64 -18.95
C ALA A 447 29.20 4.11 -17.69
N ALA A 448 29.45 4.72 -16.52
CA ALA A 448 28.76 4.34 -15.28
C ALA A 448 27.25 4.63 -15.35
N ASN A 449 26.86 5.79 -15.90
CA ASN A 449 25.46 6.10 -16.17
C ASN A 449 24.82 5.08 -17.13
N ILE A 450 25.47 4.79 -18.25
CA ILE A 450 24.92 3.91 -19.28
C ILE A 450 24.79 2.47 -18.78
N GLY A 451 25.81 1.92 -18.12
CA GLY A 451 25.76 0.55 -17.58
C GLY A 451 24.76 0.38 -16.43
N ILE A 452 24.86 1.21 -15.39
CA ILE A 452 23.95 1.13 -14.22
C ILE A 452 22.51 1.46 -14.66
N GLY A 453 22.35 2.38 -15.60
CA GLY A 453 21.08 2.84 -16.13
C GLY A 453 20.38 1.85 -17.06
N ALA A 454 21.08 1.28 -18.04
CA ALA A 454 20.50 0.31 -18.96
C ALA A 454 20.16 -1.01 -18.25
N HIS A 455 20.99 -1.50 -17.31
CA HIS A 455 20.60 -2.65 -16.50
C HIS A 455 19.39 -2.35 -15.58
N MET A 456 19.18 -1.08 -15.18
CA MET A 456 17.94 -0.67 -14.50
C MET A 456 16.72 -0.65 -15.44
N HIS A 457 16.90 -0.33 -16.73
CA HIS A 457 15.88 -0.42 -17.78
C HIS A 457 15.44 -1.88 -18.00
N GLU A 458 16.37 -2.81 -18.16
CA GLU A 458 16.05 -4.25 -18.26
C GLU A 458 15.35 -4.78 -17.00
N THR A 459 15.78 -4.29 -15.82
CA THR A 459 15.11 -4.59 -14.54
C THR A 459 13.70 -3.99 -14.48
N GLY A 460 13.42 -2.90 -15.20
CA GLY A 460 12.09 -2.34 -15.43
C GLY A 460 11.20 -3.25 -16.28
N HIS A 461 11.72 -3.80 -17.38
CA HIS A 461 11.02 -4.82 -18.18
C HIS A 461 10.69 -6.09 -17.37
N LEU A 462 11.62 -6.56 -16.53
CA LEU A 462 11.41 -7.66 -15.57
C LEU A 462 10.25 -7.39 -14.59
N PHE A 463 9.97 -6.12 -14.24
CA PHE A 463 8.83 -5.71 -13.42
C PHE A 463 7.56 -5.36 -14.22
N GLY A 464 7.56 -5.57 -15.55
CA GLY A 464 6.40 -5.38 -16.42
C GLY A 464 6.22 -3.98 -17.01
N CYS A 465 7.25 -3.14 -17.00
CA CYS A 465 7.24 -1.86 -17.71
C CYS A 465 7.58 -2.05 -19.20
N PRO A 466 6.76 -1.56 -20.15
CA PRO A 466 7.12 -1.48 -21.56
C PRO A 466 8.03 -0.26 -21.79
N HIS A 467 8.47 -0.06 -23.04
CA HIS A 467 9.02 1.23 -23.46
C HIS A 467 8.01 2.37 -23.26
N GLN A 468 8.51 3.58 -22.98
CA GLN A 468 7.71 4.78 -22.71
C GLN A 468 8.21 5.95 -23.59
N GLU A 469 7.46 7.05 -23.62
CA GLU A 469 7.88 8.28 -24.32
C GLU A 469 8.94 9.11 -23.57
N SER A 470 9.24 8.76 -22.32
CA SER A 470 10.19 9.46 -21.44
C SER A 470 10.62 8.57 -20.26
N GLY A 471 11.61 9.01 -19.48
CA GLY A 471 12.07 8.31 -18.29
C GLY A 471 13.07 7.19 -18.59
N VAL A 472 13.37 6.37 -17.57
CA VAL A 472 14.26 5.21 -17.67
C VAL A 472 13.85 4.29 -18.82
N MET A 473 12.55 4.06 -19.03
CA MET A 473 12.02 3.18 -20.10
C MET A 473 12.09 3.78 -21.51
N LEU A 474 12.65 4.98 -21.68
CA LEU A 474 13.19 5.46 -22.94
C LEU A 474 14.72 5.37 -22.91
N ARG A 475 15.40 6.43 -22.42
CA ARG A 475 16.87 6.47 -22.27
C ARG A 475 17.36 7.48 -21.22
N ASP A 476 16.49 8.08 -20.40
CA ASP A 476 16.86 9.18 -19.48
C ASP A 476 17.97 8.80 -18.48
N TYR A 477 18.17 7.51 -18.26
CA TYR A 477 19.21 6.94 -17.41
C TYR A 477 20.64 7.32 -17.82
N VAL A 478 20.86 7.85 -19.03
CA VAL A 478 22.14 8.51 -19.41
C VAL A 478 22.48 9.74 -18.56
N THR A 479 21.58 10.16 -17.67
CA THR A 479 21.73 11.21 -16.65
C THR A 479 21.49 10.70 -15.21
N LEU A 480 21.61 9.39 -14.95
CA LEU A 480 21.32 8.78 -13.65
C LEU A 480 22.16 9.36 -12.49
N ASN A 481 23.43 9.72 -12.75
CA ASN A 481 24.32 10.48 -11.85
C ASN A 481 23.61 11.63 -11.13
N ARG A 482 22.72 12.34 -11.83
CA ARG A 482 22.04 13.54 -11.34
C ARG A 482 21.19 13.28 -10.10
N SER A 483 20.65 12.07 -9.90
CA SER A 483 19.92 11.71 -8.67
C SER A 483 20.81 11.45 -7.45
N PHE A 484 22.13 11.44 -7.63
CA PHE A 484 23.12 11.14 -6.59
C PHE A 484 24.18 12.24 -6.41
N THR A 485 24.46 13.07 -7.42
CA THR A 485 25.40 14.20 -7.34
C THR A 485 24.71 15.56 -7.24
N THR A 486 25.38 16.53 -6.62
CA THR A 486 24.97 17.95 -6.61
C THR A 486 25.37 18.68 -7.89
N ARG A 487 26.41 18.20 -8.59
CA ARG A 487 26.90 18.74 -9.85
C ARG A 487 27.13 17.66 -10.89
N GLU A 488 26.91 18.02 -12.14
CA GLU A 488 27.27 17.22 -13.32
C GLU A 488 28.63 17.71 -13.86
N PRO A 489 29.58 16.82 -14.19
CA PRO A 489 30.85 17.17 -14.82
C PRO A 489 30.70 17.42 -16.34
N TYR A 490 31.82 17.64 -17.05
CA TYR A 490 31.82 17.75 -18.51
C TYR A 490 31.36 16.44 -19.16
N SER A 491 30.41 16.52 -20.10
CA SER A 491 29.91 15.38 -20.88
C SER A 491 30.59 15.32 -22.24
N THR A 492 31.28 14.23 -22.54
CA THR A 492 31.88 14.00 -23.85
C THR A 492 30.81 13.71 -24.91
N ARG A 493 29.67 13.14 -24.53
CA ARG A 493 28.52 12.88 -25.41
C ARG A 493 27.86 14.18 -25.89
N THR A 494 27.49 15.06 -24.96
CA THR A 494 26.71 16.29 -25.26
C THR A 494 27.56 17.53 -25.50
N LYS A 495 28.87 17.45 -25.22
CA LYS A 495 29.82 18.58 -25.14
C LYS A 495 29.45 19.65 -24.11
N SER A 496 28.47 19.38 -23.24
CA SER A 496 28.06 20.26 -22.14
C SER A 496 29.17 20.39 -21.08
N LYS A 497 29.30 21.58 -20.50
CA LYS A 497 30.19 21.86 -19.37
C LYS A 497 29.72 21.27 -18.03
N GLY A 498 28.50 20.73 -17.99
CA GLY A 498 27.86 20.36 -16.73
C GLY A 498 27.47 21.59 -15.89
N GLY A 499 27.25 21.41 -14.59
CA GLY A 499 26.78 22.48 -13.69
C GLY A 499 26.04 21.95 -12.46
N LEU A 500 25.34 22.85 -11.74
CA LEU A 500 24.47 22.51 -10.60
C LEU A 500 23.28 21.65 -11.06
N VAL A 501 22.94 20.63 -10.27
CA VAL A 501 21.89 19.65 -10.58
C VAL A 501 20.75 19.72 -9.56
N LEU A 502 19.61 20.26 -9.96
CA LEU A 502 18.41 20.36 -9.12
C LEU A 502 17.46 19.18 -9.39
N PRO A 503 16.46 18.91 -8.52
CA PRO A 503 15.55 17.76 -8.66
C PRO A 503 14.74 17.69 -9.97
N LYS A 504 14.62 18.82 -10.67
CA LYS A 504 13.99 18.95 -12.00
C LYS A 504 14.88 18.51 -13.17
N ASP A 505 16.19 18.40 -12.95
CA ASP A 505 17.17 18.06 -13.98
C ASP A 505 17.54 16.56 -13.93
N GLU A 506 17.03 15.82 -12.94
CA GLU A 506 17.29 14.40 -12.67
C GLU A 506 16.56 13.45 -13.63
N CYS A 507 17.14 12.26 -13.84
CA CYS A 507 16.46 11.11 -14.45
C CYS A 507 15.15 10.78 -13.69
N THR A 508 14.14 10.25 -14.38
CA THR A 508 12.83 9.87 -13.78
C THR A 508 12.34 8.49 -14.23
N TRP A 509 11.46 7.87 -13.44
CA TRP A 509 10.58 6.80 -13.93
C TRP A 509 9.32 7.43 -14.52
N HIS A 510 8.79 6.91 -15.63
CA HIS A 510 7.57 7.47 -16.21
C HIS A 510 6.37 7.28 -15.25
N ARG A 511 5.33 8.11 -15.40
CA ARG A 511 4.13 8.03 -14.55
C ARG A 511 3.51 6.64 -14.60
N LEU A 512 3.41 6.08 -15.80
CA LEU A 512 2.86 4.76 -16.09
C LEU A 512 3.73 3.60 -15.54
N ASP A 513 5.04 3.81 -15.35
CA ASP A 513 5.93 2.83 -14.71
C ASP A 513 5.73 2.82 -13.19
N CYS A 514 5.67 4.01 -12.58
CA CYS A 514 5.39 4.15 -11.16
C CYS A 514 4.03 3.53 -10.78
N LEU A 515 3.01 3.67 -11.65
CA LEU A 515 1.71 3.03 -11.48
C LEU A 515 1.77 1.49 -11.64
N ARG A 516 2.62 0.94 -12.53
CA ARG A 516 2.90 -0.50 -12.59
C ARG A 516 3.55 -0.98 -11.31
N PHE A 517 4.61 -0.33 -10.86
CA PHE A 517 5.28 -0.64 -9.59
C PHE A 517 4.31 -0.60 -8.41
N ARG A 518 3.36 0.36 -8.35
CA ARG A 518 2.35 0.41 -7.28
C ARG A 518 1.53 -0.89 -7.16
N GLY A 519 1.18 -1.51 -8.29
CA GLY A 519 0.45 -2.79 -8.36
C GLY A 519 1.35 -4.03 -8.31
N HIS A 520 2.62 -3.92 -8.69
CA HIS A 520 3.55 -5.06 -8.80
C HIS A 520 3.90 -5.69 -7.42
N PRO A 521 3.96 -7.04 -7.27
CA PRO A 521 4.16 -7.70 -5.98
C PRO A 521 5.44 -7.30 -5.22
N CYS A 522 6.58 -7.13 -5.89
CA CYS A 522 7.85 -6.78 -5.23
C CYS A 522 7.82 -5.43 -4.49
N PHE A 523 6.88 -4.54 -4.83
CA PHE A 523 6.72 -3.19 -4.28
C PHE A 523 5.55 -3.11 -3.26
N ALA A 524 5.09 -4.26 -2.76
CA ALA A 524 4.14 -4.32 -1.65
C ALA A 524 4.77 -3.80 -0.36
N LEU A 525 4.01 -2.99 0.38
CA LEU A 525 4.37 -2.57 1.73
C LEU A 525 3.65 -3.47 2.75
N PRO A 526 4.22 -3.69 3.95
CA PRO A 526 3.54 -4.40 5.05
C PRO A 526 2.20 -3.78 5.48
N THR A 527 1.92 -2.54 5.04
CA THR A 527 0.71 -1.76 5.30
C THR A 527 -0.25 -1.70 4.11
N ASP A 528 0.04 -2.36 2.99
CA ASP A 528 -0.95 -2.59 1.93
C ASP A 528 -2.01 -3.62 2.38
N PRO A 529 -3.27 -3.53 1.93
CA PRO A 529 -4.25 -4.59 2.13
C PRO A 529 -3.84 -5.87 1.38
N PRO A 530 -4.32 -7.06 1.81
CA PRO A 530 -4.03 -8.32 1.13
C PRO A 530 -4.39 -8.28 -0.36
N ARG A 531 -3.39 -8.52 -1.22
CA ARG A 531 -3.56 -8.49 -2.68
C ARG A 531 -4.06 -9.84 -3.20
N SER A 532 -5.31 -9.91 -3.62
CA SER A 532 -5.80 -10.99 -4.47
C SER A 532 -5.38 -10.74 -5.93
N SER A 533 -5.13 -11.81 -6.69
CA SER A 533 -4.94 -11.74 -8.14
C SER A 533 -6.23 -11.28 -8.82
N ASP A 534 -6.23 -10.10 -9.42
CA ASP A 534 -7.43 -9.48 -9.98
C ASP A 534 -7.67 -9.85 -11.46
N ASP A 535 -7.89 -11.14 -11.69
CA ASP A 535 -8.39 -11.76 -12.94
C ASP A 535 -9.85 -11.35 -13.26
N SER A 536 -10.27 -10.16 -12.82
CA SER A 536 -11.67 -9.69 -12.92
C SER A 536 -11.84 -8.32 -13.57
N VAL A 537 -10.79 -7.79 -14.20
CA VAL A 537 -10.90 -6.64 -15.12
C VAL A 537 -11.77 -7.05 -16.31
N GLN A 538 -12.98 -6.51 -16.38
CA GLN A 538 -13.98 -6.84 -17.38
C GLN A 538 -14.49 -5.57 -18.06
N VAL A 539 -14.92 -5.72 -19.31
CA VAL A 539 -15.40 -4.61 -20.14
C VAL A 539 -16.73 -4.99 -20.78
N TRP A 540 -17.74 -4.19 -20.51
CA TRP A 540 -19.14 -4.45 -20.83
C TRP A 540 -19.74 -3.28 -21.62
N PRO A 541 -19.96 -3.41 -22.93
CA PRO A 541 -20.74 -2.41 -23.66
C PRO A 541 -22.19 -2.45 -23.15
N VAL A 542 -22.82 -1.28 -23.07
CA VAL A 542 -24.20 -1.12 -22.58
C VAL A 542 -24.97 -0.07 -23.40
N ASP A 543 -26.18 0.28 -22.97
CA ASP A 543 -27.03 1.23 -23.68
C ASP A 543 -26.39 2.62 -23.89
N ASN A 544 -26.85 3.28 -24.95
CA ASN A 544 -26.39 4.59 -25.44
C ASN A 544 -24.92 4.67 -25.87
N GLY A 545 -24.24 3.54 -26.12
CA GLY A 545 -22.84 3.51 -26.57
C GLY A 545 -21.84 3.73 -25.42
N ASN A 546 -22.31 3.64 -24.17
CA ASN A 546 -21.44 3.62 -23.01
C ASN A 546 -20.78 2.25 -22.87
N VAL A 547 -19.60 2.21 -22.26
CA VAL A 547 -18.90 0.97 -21.91
C VAL A 547 -18.56 0.99 -20.42
N ILE A 548 -19.04 0.00 -19.68
CA ILE A 548 -18.76 -0.16 -18.25
C ILE A 548 -17.52 -1.03 -18.07
N VAL A 549 -16.52 -0.51 -17.37
CA VAL A 549 -15.36 -1.27 -16.89
C VAL A 549 -15.60 -1.65 -15.43
N THR A 550 -15.35 -2.89 -15.06
CA THR A 550 -15.38 -3.36 -13.66
C THR A 550 -14.08 -4.06 -13.28
N ALA A 551 -13.64 -3.91 -12.02
CA ALA A 551 -12.49 -4.62 -11.47
C ALA A 551 -12.63 -4.77 -9.94
N THR A 552 -12.36 -5.95 -9.39
CA THR A 552 -12.61 -6.25 -7.96
C THR A 552 -11.68 -5.48 -7.03
N SER A 553 -10.44 -5.20 -7.43
CA SER A 553 -9.50 -4.33 -6.69
C SER A 553 -9.70 -2.83 -6.96
N GLY A 554 -10.55 -2.45 -7.92
CA GLY A 554 -10.66 -1.10 -8.46
C GLY A 554 -9.95 -0.97 -9.82
N VAL A 555 -10.52 -0.18 -10.72
CA VAL A 555 -9.81 0.32 -11.90
C VAL A 555 -8.81 1.37 -11.40
N ALA A 556 -7.55 1.27 -11.83
CA ALA A 556 -6.49 2.18 -11.39
C ALA A 556 -6.13 3.19 -12.48
N TYR A 557 -5.97 2.75 -13.73
CA TYR A 557 -5.75 3.63 -14.88
C TYR A 557 -6.09 2.92 -16.19
N ILE A 558 -6.28 3.72 -17.25
CA ILE A 558 -6.52 3.26 -18.61
C ILE A 558 -5.56 4.00 -19.54
N GLU A 559 -4.84 3.23 -20.35
CA GLU A 559 -3.90 3.65 -21.39
C GLU A 559 -4.62 3.70 -22.74
N LEU A 560 -4.38 4.75 -23.52
CA LEU A 560 -5.02 5.04 -24.80
C LEU A 560 -3.99 4.93 -25.93
N PHE A 561 -4.29 4.10 -26.93
CA PHE A 561 -3.44 3.86 -28.09
C PHE A 561 -4.19 4.26 -29.38
N PRO A 562 -3.89 5.46 -29.94
CA PRO A 562 -4.38 5.88 -31.25
C PRO A 562 -3.95 4.95 -32.40
N GLU A 563 -4.60 5.10 -33.55
CA GLU A 563 -4.36 4.27 -34.73
C GLU A 563 -2.97 4.51 -35.35
N GLY A 564 -2.03 3.62 -35.02
CA GLY A 564 -0.63 3.64 -35.48
C GLY A 564 0.39 3.89 -34.37
N GLU A 565 -0.02 3.93 -33.10
CA GLU A 565 0.86 4.17 -31.96
C GLU A 565 1.01 2.89 -31.09
N ASP A 566 2.25 2.40 -30.95
CA ASP A 566 2.60 1.28 -30.06
C ASP A 566 3.11 1.74 -28.68
N ILE A 567 3.37 3.04 -28.49
CA ILE A 567 3.77 3.67 -27.23
C ILE A 567 2.58 4.45 -26.66
N CYS A 568 2.37 4.38 -25.34
CA CYS A 568 1.27 5.06 -24.67
C CYS A 568 1.61 6.52 -24.33
N HIS A 569 1.13 7.46 -25.15
CA HIS A 569 1.25 8.91 -24.92
C HIS A 569 0.09 9.51 -24.09
N PHE A 570 -1.02 8.79 -23.93
CA PHE A 570 -2.24 9.32 -23.32
C PHE A 570 -2.87 8.33 -22.34
N TRP A 571 -3.24 8.76 -21.14
CA TRP A 571 -3.88 7.91 -20.13
C TRP A 571 -4.89 8.67 -19.26
N GLN A 572 -5.68 7.92 -18.49
CA GLN A 572 -6.53 8.45 -17.42
C GLN A 572 -6.35 7.61 -16.15
N GLU A 573 -6.12 8.26 -15.01
CA GLU A 573 -6.03 7.62 -13.69
C GLU A 573 -7.38 7.66 -12.95
N PHE A 574 -7.70 6.63 -12.17
CA PHE A 574 -8.95 6.50 -11.43
C PHE A 574 -8.68 6.41 -9.93
N GLY A 575 -8.84 7.54 -9.24
CA GLY A 575 -8.45 7.74 -7.85
C GLY A 575 -7.67 9.04 -7.67
N ASP A 576 -7.07 9.26 -6.50
CA ASP A 576 -6.29 10.47 -6.18
C ASP A 576 -4.78 10.33 -6.44
N GLY A 577 -4.34 9.21 -7.01
CA GLY A 577 -2.93 8.84 -7.19
C GLY A 577 -2.14 8.59 -5.88
N ASN A 578 -2.76 8.84 -4.71
CA ASN A 578 -2.17 8.80 -3.37
C ASN A 578 -2.62 7.55 -2.60
N GLY A 579 -3.69 6.88 -3.07
CA GLY A 579 -4.30 5.73 -2.42
C GLY A 579 -5.26 6.09 -1.29
N ASN A 580 -5.74 7.34 -1.23
CA ASN A 580 -6.74 7.80 -0.26
C ASN A 580 -8.09 8.18 -0.92
N GLY A 581 -8.12 8.32 -2.25
CA GLY A 581 -9.35 8.53 -3.01
C GLY A 581 -10.25 7.29 -3.04
N PRO A 582 -11.55 7.46 -3.33
CA PRO A 582 -12.49 6.33 -3.39
C PRO A 582 -12.12 5.36 -4.52
N ILE A 583 -11.90 4.09 -4.17
CA ILE A 583 -11.52 3.03 -5.11
C ILE A 583 -12.69 2.75 -6.07
N GLN A 584 -12.52 3.13 -7.35
CA GLN A 584 -13.55 2.99 -8.37
C GLN A 584 -13.59 1.54 -8.93
N LYS A 585 -14.39 0.68 -8.29
CA LYS A 585 -14.60 -0.72 -8.76
C LYS A 585 -15.44 -0.85 -10.03
N GLN A 586 -16.10 0.24 -10.43
CA GLN A 586 -16.91 0.35 -11.63
C GLN A 586 -16.71 1.74 -12.21
N VAL A 587 -16.38 1.82 -13.50
CA VAL A 587 -16.17 3.05 -14.27
C VAL A 587 -17.06 2.99 -15.51
N VAL A 588 -17.63 4.11 -15.94
CA VAL A 588 -18.36 4.22 -17.20
C VAL A 588 -17.54 5.09 -18.15
N LEU A 589 -17.31 4.59 -19.37
CA LEU A 589 -16.56 5.26 -20.42
C LEU A 589 -17.48 5.60 -21.58
N THR A 590 -17.18 6.71 -22.26
CA THR A 590 -17.84 7.10 -23.52
C THR A 590 -16.78 7.37 -24.59
N GLU A 591 -17.09 7.07 -25.86
CA GLU A 591 -16.14 7.31 -26.95
C GLU A 591 -15.80 8.81 -27.06
N GLN A 592 -16.76 9.69 -26.80
CA GLN A 592 -16.54 11.14 -26.79
C GLN A 592 -15.56 11.58 -25.71
N GLU A 593 -15.68 11.08 -24.47
CA GLU A 593 -14.73 11.42 -23.39
C GLU A 593 -13.31 10.95 -23.73
N LEU A 594 -13.17 9.72 -24.23
CA LEU A 594 -11.86 9.16 -24.58
C LEU A 594 -11.22 9.91 -25.76
N ARG A 595 -12.01 10.31 -26.78
CA ARG A 595 -11.51 11.10 -27.92
C ARG A 595 -11.19 12.55 -27.56
N ASN A 596 -11.92 13.17 -26.63
CA ASN A 596 -11.64 14.53 -26.17
C ASN A 596 -10.26 14.66 -25.48
N ARG A 597 -9.71 13.55 -24.98
CA ARG A 597 -8.36 13.48 -24.37
C ARG A 597 -7.23 13.39 -25.41
N LEU A 598 -7.55 13.10 -26.66
CA LEU A 598 -6.60 13.01 -27.76
C LEU A 598 -6.51 14.35 -28.52
N PRO A 599 -5.32 14.75 -28.99
CA PRO A 599 -5.14 15.78 -30.01
C PRO A 599 -6.01 15.54 -31.24
N GLU A 600 -6.46 16.60 -31.91
CA GLU A 600 -7.49 16.49 -32.95
C GLU A 600 -7.05 15.66 -34.16
N ASP A 601 -5.77 15.77 -34.52
CA ASP A 601 -5.06 14.97 -35.55
C ASP A 601 -5.01 13.47 -35.23
N ARG A 602 -5.12 13.10 -33.95
CA ARG A 602 -5.03 11.72 -33.45
C ARG A 602 -6.38 11.07 -33.17
N ARG A 603 -7.51 11.77 -33.39
CA ARG A 603 -8.88 11.24 -33.21
C ARG A 603 -9.33 10.26 -34.32
N ARG A 604 -8.42 9.41 -34.80
CA ARG A 604 -8.60 8.39 -35.86
C ARG A 604 -9.61 7.29 -35.49
N PRO A 605 -10.26 6.61 -36.46
CA PRO A 605 -11.39 5.74 -36.16
C PRO A 605 -11.04 4.57 -35.24
N LYS A 606 -9.87 3.93 -35.36
CA LYS A 606 -9.45 2.90 -34.40
C LYS A 606 -8.84 3.52 -33.14
N LEU A 607 -9.33 3.08 -31.98
CA LEU A 607 -8.75 3.40 -30.66
C LEU A 607 -8.60 2.09 -29.87
N LYS A 608 -7.36 1.73 -29.51
CA LYS A 608 -7.08 0.61 -28.60
C LYS A 608 -6.97 1.12 -27.16
N LEU A 609 -7.44 0.31 -26.20
CA LEU A 609 -7.27 0.56 -24.77
C LEU A 609 -6.47 -0.56 -24.09
N SER A 610 -5.72 -0.19 -23.07
CA SER A 610 -5.19 -1.11 -22.05
C SER A 610 -5.66 -0.63 -20.67
N ILE A 611 -6.45 -1.47 -20.00
CA ILE A 611 -7.13 -1.16 -18.74
C ILE A 611 -6.40 -1.89 -17.62
N LYS A 612 -5.98 -1.19 -16.56
CA LYS A 612 -5.21 -1.75 -15.45
C LYS A 612 -5.95 -1.59 -14.10
N SER A 613 -5.91 -2.61 -13.25
CA SER A 613 -6.51 -2.58 -11.90
C SER A 613 -5.51 -2.29 -10.78
N SER A 614 -6.01 -1.91 -9.61
CA SER A 614 -5.19 -1.54 -8.44
C SER A 614 -4.30 -2.68 -7.93
N ALA A 615 -4.66 -3.93 -8.20
CA ALA A 615 -3.87 -5.12 -7.87
C ALA A 615 -3.01 -5.65 -9.04
N GLY A 616 -2.89 -4.90 -10.15
CA GLY A 616 -2.04 -5.25 -11.29
C GLY A 616 -2.67 -6.20 -12.33
N GLY A 617 -3.98 -6.46 -12.25
CA GLY A 617 -4.72 -7.14 -13.32
C GLY A 617 -4.87 -6.25 -14.54
N SER A 618 -5.07 -6.82 -15.73
CA SER A 618 -5.22 -6.04 -16.96
C SER A 618 -6.12 -6.67 -18.01
N HIS A 619 -6.75 -5.82 -18.83
CA HIS A 619 -7.55 -6.22 -19.99
C HIS A 619 -7.30 -5.25 -21.15
N GLU A 620 -7.20 -5.76 -22.37
CA GLU A 620 -7.00 -4.94 -23.58
C GLU A 620 -8.24 -4.95 -24.47
N VAL A 621 -8.48 -3.84 -25.17
CA VAL A 621 -9.61 -3.66 -26.10
C VAL A 621 -9.05 -3.11 -27.40
N ASP A 622 -8.86 -3.96 -28.41
CA ASP A 622 -8.17 -3.59 -29.66
C ASP A 622 -8.90 -2.55 -30.53
N ASN A 623 -10.20 -2.38 -30.32
CA ASN A 623 -11.01 -1.35 -30.97
C ASN A 623 -12.23 -0.99 -30.09
N PHE A 624 -12.12 0.09 -29.32
CA PHE A 624 -13.18 0.58 -28.44
C PHE A 624 -14.43 1.02 -29.21
N SER A 625 -14.25 1.70 -30.36
CA SER A 625 -15.37 2.17 -31.20
C SER A 625 -16.21 1.01 -31.73
N LEU A 626 -15.57 -0.10 -32.13
CA LEU A 626 -16.27 -1.32 -32.50
C LEU A 626 -17.04 -1.91 -31.31
N LEU A 627 -16.42 -1.95 -30.12
CA LEU A 627 -17.05 -2.47 -28.90
C LEU A 627 -18.27 -1.64 -28.46
N ALA A 628 -18.19 -0.31 -28.53
CA ALA A 628 -19.28 0.62 -28.22
C ALA A 628 -20.38 0.67 -29.30
N SER A 629 -20.11 0.16 -30.51
CA SER A 629 -21.02 0.21 -31.65
C SER A 629 -22.24 -0.73 -31.53
N LYS A 630 -23.13 -0.65 -32.54
CA LYS A 630 -24.25 -1.59 -32.70
C LYS A 630 -23.80 -3.06 -32.87
N ALA A 631 -22.54 -3.35 -33.24
CA ALA A 631 -22.05 -4.71 -33.45
C ALA A 631 -22.09 -5.58 -32.17
N SER A 632 -21.93 -4.95 -31.00
CA SER A 632 -22.00 -5.62 -29.69
C SER A 632 -23.43 -5.82 -29.17
N ARG A 633 -24.46 -5.34 -29.89
CA ARG A 633 -25.86 -5.34 -29.45
C ARG A 633 -26.64 -6.45 -30.16
N VAL A 634 -27.41 -7.22 -29.39
CA VAL A 634 -28.30 -8.27 -29.87
C VAL A 634 -29.73 -7.94 -29.42
N LYS A 635 -30.74 -8.25 -30.23
CA LYS A 635 -32.14 -8.13 -29.83
C LYS A 635 -32.67 -9.49 -29.39
N LEU A 636 -33.13 -9.58 -28.15
CA LEU A 636 -33.68 -10.81 -27.58
C LEU A 636 -35.07 -11.13 -28.18
N PRO A 637 -35.52 -12.41 -28.15
CA PRO A 637 -36.84 -12.82 -28.64
C PRO A 637 -38.02 -12.10 -27.96
N ASN A 638 -37.84 -11.63 -26.72
CA ASN A 638 -38.83 -10.83 -25.98
C ASN A 638 -38.83 -9.33 -26.35
N GLY A 639 -38.04 -8.93 -27.35
CA GLY A 639 -37.91 -7.56 -27.83
C GLY A 639 -36.90 -6.68 -27.08
N GLN A 640 -36.37 -7.12 -25.93
CA GLN A 640 -35.35 -6.40 -25.17
C GLN A 640 -34.02 -6.33 -25.92
N MET A 641 -33.22 -5.30 -25.65
CA MET A 641 -31.83 -5.25 -26.11
C MET A 641 -30.91 -5.94 -25.11
N ALA A 642 -29.94 -6.69 -25.62
CA ALA A 642 -28.87 -7.30 -24.86
C ALA A 642 -27.50 -7.00 -25.45
N PHE A 643 -26.46 -7.17 -24.65
CA PHE A 643 -25.08 -6.80 -24.98
C PHE A 643 -24.13 -7.98 -24.86
N ARG A 644 -23.30 -8.21 -25.88
CA ARG A 644 -22.18 -9.16 -25.86
C ARG A 644 -21.00 -8.56 -25.08
N SER A 645 -20.33 -9.36 -24.25
CA SER A 645 -19.10 -8.96 -23.53
C SER A 645 -17.92 -8.67 -24.48
N SER A 646 -16.76 -8.30 -23.94
CA SER A 646 -15.50 -8.54 -24.65
C SER A 646 -15.27 -10.05 -24.85
N LYS A 647 -14.53 -10.39 -25.91
CA LYS A 647 -14.36 -11.76 -26.43
C LYS A 647 -13.23 -12.50 -25.72
N LEU A 648 -13.49 -13.70 -25.21
CA LEU A 648 -12.46 -14.56 -24.62
C LEU A 648 -12.08 -15.75 -25.53
N GLY A 649 -10.78 -15.95 -25.70
CA GLY A 649 -10.20 -17.02 -26.53
C GLY A 649 -10.14 -16.70 -28.03
N SER A 650 -9.11 -17.25 -28.70
CA SER A 650 -8.94 -17.16 -30.15
C SER A 650 -10.08 -17.87 -30.89
N SER A 651 -10.45 -17.38 -32.09
CA SER A 651 -11.51 -17.97 -32.92
C SER A 651 -11.16 -18.01 -34.41
N GLN A 652 -9.87 -18.06 -34.74
CA GLN A 652 -9.37 -18.19 -36.11
C GLN A 652 -8.79 -19.59 -36.30
N MET A 653 -9.68 -20.58 -36.33
CA MET A 653 -9.37 -21.95 -36.74
C MET A 653 -10.45 -22.42 -37.71
N GLU A 654 -10.03 -23.16 -38.73
CA GLU A 654 -10.89 -23.61 -39.82
C GLU A 654 -11.99 -24.57 -39.32
N GLY A 655 -13.23 -24.37 -39.77
CA GLY A 655 -14.36 -25.23 -39.42
C GLY A 655 -15.09 -24.92 -38.10
N SER A 656 -14.85 -23.79 -37.44
CA SER A 656 -15.65 -23.38 -36.26
C SER A 656 -17.02 -22.80 -36.66
N LEU A 657 -18.11 -23.35 -36.14
CA LEU A 657 -19.47 -22.83 -36.31
C LEU A 657 -19.88 -21.95 -35.11
N PRO A 658 -20.64 -20.85 -35.31
CA PRO A 658 -21.21 -20.09 -34.20
C PRO A 658 -22.35 -20.86 -33.52
N ASP A 659 -22.51 -20.66 -32.21
CA ASP A 659 -23.54 -21.28 -31.37
C ASP A 659 -24.01 -20.28 -30.30
N GLU A 660 -25.33 -20.15 -30.08
CA GLU A 660 -25.93 -19.15 -29.19
C GLU A 660 -27.12 -19.73 -28.41
N VAL A 661 -27.04 -19.68 -27.07
CA VAL A 661 -28.10 -20.13 -26.15
C VAL A 661 -28.66 -18.94 -25.35
N VAL A 662 -29.87 -18.54 -25.70
CA VAL A 662 -30.67 -17.56 -24.94
C VAL A 662 -31.43 -18.29 -23.85
N PHE A 663 -31.21 -17.96 -22.57
CA PHE A 663 -31.86 -18.68 -21.47
C PHE A 663 -33.38 -18.48 -21.49
N TYR A 664 -34.14 -19.58 -21.41
CA TYR A 664 -35.61 -19.48 -21.29
C TYR A 664 -36.02 -18.65 -20.06
N SER A 665 -35.31 -18.74 -18.94
CA SER A 665 -35.56 -17.92 -17.74
C SER A 665 -35.36 -16.41 -17.94
N ALA A 666 -34.61 -15.98 -18.98
CA ALA A 666 -34.42 -14.57 -19.32
C ALA A 666 -35.48 -14.02 -20.29
N THR A 667 -36.16 -14.91 -21.04
CA THR A 667 -37.21 -14.55 -21.99
C THR A 667 -38.63 -14.84 -21.48
N GLN A 668 -38.76 -15.83 -20.59
CA GLN A 668 -40.00 -16.31 -19.98
C GLN A 668 -39.82 -16.37 -18.46
N GLN A 669 -40.27 -15.34 -17.74
CA GLN A 669 -40.11 -15.20 -16.28
C GLN A 669 -40.78 -16.32 -15.45
N THR A 670 -41.54 -17.22 -16.08
CA THR A 670 -42.17 -18.39 -15.46
C THR A 670 -41.31 -19.66 -15.50
N LYS A 671 -40.24 -19.73 -16.30
CA LYS A 671 -39.32 -20.89 -16.31
C LYS A 671 -38.16 -20.66 -15.36
N LEU A 672 -38.02 -21.53 -14.36
CA LEU A 672 -36.89 -21.51 -13.42
C LEU A 672 -35.79 -22.49 -13.87
N LEU A 673 -34.54 -22.02 -13.89
CA LEU A 673 -33.36 -22.86 -14.10
C LEU A 673 -33.06 -23.64 -12.81
N THR A 674 -32.96 -24.96 -12.88
CA THR A 674 -32.79 -25.85 -11.71
C THR A 674 -31.39 -26.45 -11.63
N GLN A 675 -30.78 -26.71 -12.78
CA GLN A 675 -29.50 -27.43 -12.88
C GLN A 675 -28.69 -26.93 -14.08
N VAL A 676 -27.37 -26.93 -13.92
CA VAL A 676 -26.41 -26.79 -15.02
C VAL A 676 -25.57 -28.07 -15.06
N ARG A 677 -25.49 -28.68 -16.23
CA ARG A 677 -24.62 -29.82 -16.52
C ARG A 677 -23.47 -29.37 -17.39
N VAL A 678 -22.24 -29.55 -16.93
CA VAL A 678 -21.03 -29.23 -17.71
C VAL A 678 -20.45 -30.50 -18.30
N PHE A 679 -20.21 -30.48 -19.60
CA PHE A 679 -19.58 -31.55 -20.38
C PHE A 679 -18.11 -31.17 -20.61
N SER A 680 -17.17 -31.98 -20.10
CA SER A 680 -15.75 -31.64 -20.15
C SER A 680 -14.82 -32.86 -20.09
N GLY A 681 -13.64 -32.72 -20.70
CA GLY A 681 -12.54 -33.69 -20.64
C GLY A 681 -11.22 -32.96 -20.39
N PHE A 682 -10.32 -33.01 -21.37
CA PHE A 682 -9.08 -32.20 -21.36
C PHE A 682 -9.37 -30.68 -21.49
N ALA A 683 -10.51 -30.32 -22.08
CA ALA A 683 -11.02 -28.96 -22.21
C ALA A 683 -12.54 -28.95 -21.99
N LEU A 684 -13.20 -27.81 -22.19
CA LEU A 684 -14.66 -27.72 -22.21
C LEU A 684 -15.24 -28.31 -23.51
N ASP A 685 -16.24 -29.19 -23.40
CA ASP A 685 -16.98 -29.77 -24.53
C ASP A 685 -18.36 -29.09 -24.72
N GLY A 686 -19.03 -28.69 -23.63
CA GLY A 686 -20.32 -28.01 -23.68
C GLY A 686 -20.93 -27.73 -22.30
N ILE A 687 -22.04 -26.99 -22.27
CA ILE A 687 -22.82 -26.66 -21.07
C ILE A 687 -24.31 -26.81 -21.38
N GLU A 688 -25.02 -27.59 -20.58
CA GLU A 688 -26.45 -27.87 -20.71
C GLU A 688 -27.22 -27.26 -19.53
N PHE A 689 -28.15 -26.38 -19.85
CA PHE A 689 -28.98 -25.63 -18.90
C PHE A 689 -30.35 -26.31 -18.79
N ILE A 690 -30.72 -26.76 -17.59
CA ILE A 690 -31.89 -27.61 -17.36
C ILE A 690 -32.91 -26.87 -16.48
N TYR A 691 -34.18 -26.90 -16.89
CA TYR A 691 -35.28 -26.15 -16.31
C TYR A 691 -36.25 -27.03 -15.51
N GLU A 692 -37.11 -26.40 -14.69
CA GLU A 692 -38.08 -27.08 -13.83
C GLU A 692 -39.08 -27.98 -14.58
N ASP A 693 -39.42 -27.63 -15.82
CA ASP A 693 -40.28 -28.42 -16.71
C ASP A 693 -39.54 -29.56 -17.44
N SER A 694 -38.32 -29.90 -17.00
CA SER A 694 -37.40 -30.85 -17.64
C SER A 694 -36.97 -30.50 -19.07
N THR A 695 -37.29 -29.30 -19.58
CA THR A 695 -36.68 -28.81 -20.83
C THR A 695 -35.21 -28.44 -20.59
N SER A 696 -34.39 -28.53 -21.63
CA SER A 696 -32.98 -28.17 -21.56
C SER A 696 -32.51 -27.42 -22.81
N GLN A 697 -31.42 -26.67 -22.65
CA GLN A 697 -30.74 -25.96 -23.74
C GLN A 697 -29.24 -26.29 -23.66
N LEU A 698 -28.67 -26.85 -24.72
CA LEU A 698 -27.26 -27.21 -24.81
C LEU A 698 -26.49 -26.15 -25.60
N PHE A 699 -25.39 -25.67 -25.04
CA PHE A 699 -24.34 -24.90 -25.70
C PHE A 699 -23.12 -25.83 -25.91
N GLY A 700 -22.56 -25.87 -27.12
CA GLY A 700 -21.52 -26.84 -27.49
C GLY A 700 -22.09 -28.25 -27.66
N LYS A 701 -21.37 -29.26 -27.15
CA LYS A 701 -21.74 -30.68 -27.32
C LYS A 701 -21.63 -31.49 -26.03
N ARG A 702 -22.34 -32.63 -26.02
CA ARG A 702 -22.24 -33.64 -24.95
C ARG A 702 -20.97 -34.50 -25.12
N GLY A 703 -19.80 -33.91 -24.89
CA GLY A 703 -18.50 -34.59 -24.92
C GLY A 703 -17.86 -34.76 -23.53
N GLY A 704 -16.84 -35.60 -23.44
CA GLY A 704 -16.15 -35.88 -22.17
C GLY A 704 -17.08 -36.46 -21.10
N SER A 705 -16.80 -36.13 -19.84
CA SER A 705 -17.59 -36.54 -18.67
C SER A 705 -18.58 -35.44 -18.26
N PRO A 706 -19.85 -35.78 -17.96
CA PRO A 706 -20.80 -34.83 -17.41
C PRO A 706 -20.52 -34.55 -15.92
N SER A 707 -20.69 -33.29 -15.51
CA SER A 707 -20.62 -32.84 -14.12
C SER A 707 -21.83 -31.96 -13.79
N ASP A 708 -22.59 -32.33 -12.76
CA ASP A 708 -23.87 -31.68 -12.43
C ASP A 708 -23.75 -30.66 -11.27
N PHE A 709 -24.34 -29.48 -11.49
CA PHE A 709 -24.42 -28.39 -10.52
C PHE A 709 -25.88 -27.93 -10.35
N PHE A 710 -26.48 -28.31 -9.21
CA PHE A 710 -27.85 -27.98 -8.85
C PHE A 710 -27.95 -26.61 -8.15
N LEU A 711 -28.98 -25.82 -8.48
CA LEU A 711 -29.28 -24.51 -7.88
C LEU A 711 -30.31 -24.67 -6.74
N ASP A 712 -30.14 -23.95 -5.63
CA ASP A 712 -31.13 -23.93 -4.54
C ASP A 712 -32.29 -22.97 -4.86
N THR A 713 -33.19 -23.45 -5.72
CA THR A 713 -34.40 -22.76 -6.17
C THR A 713 -35.27 -22.25 -5.02
N ARG A 714 -35.32 -22.98 -3.89
CA ARG A 714 -36.07 -22.61 -2.67
C ARG A 714 -35.54 -21.33 -2.01
N ARG A 715 -34.29 -20.96 -2.28
CA ARG A 715 -33.64 -19.73 -1.83
C ARG A 715 -33.54 -18.67 -2.93
N GLY A 716 -34.12 -18.92 -4.10
CA GLY A 716 -34.01 -18.03 -5.26
C GLY A 716 -32.58 -17.96 -5.82
N GLU A 717 -31.81 -19.06 -5.76
CA GLU A 717 -30.46 -19.07 -6.33
C GLU A 717 -30.51 -19.02 -7.87
N TYR A 718 -29.70 -18.12 -8.44
CA TYR A 718 -29.53 -17.97 -9.89
C TYR A 718 -28.05 -17.76 -10.24
N ILE A 719 -27.68 -17.96 -11.50
CA ILE A 719 -26.30 -17.76 -11.99
C ILE A 719 -25.99 -16.26 -12.04
N THR A 720 -24.95 -15.83 -11.33
CA THR A 720 -24.42 -14.46 -11.34
C THR A 720 -23.17 -14.31 -12.20
N GLY A 721 -22.53 -15.41 -12.61
CA GLY A 721 -21.33 -15.34 -13.43
C GLY A 721 -20.71 -16.69 -13.74
N PHE A 722 -19.62 -16.64 -14.48
CA PHE A 722 -18.75 -17.78 -14.75
C PHE A 722 -17.30 -17.37 -14.50
N TYR A 723 -16.48 -18.28 -14.01
CA TYR A 723 -15.03 -18.17 -14.02
C TYR A 723 -14.49 -19.16 -15.04
N LEU A 724 -13.79 -18.65 -16.05
CA LEU A 724 -13.27 -19.41 -17.18
C LEU A 724 -11.75 -19.56 -17.05
N ARG A 725 -11.25 -20.67 -17.58
CA ARG A 725 -9.85 -20.87 -17.94
C ARG A 725 -9.78 -20.86 -19.47
N SER A 726 -8.94 -20.00 -20.05
CA SER A 726 -8.91 -19.80 -21.50
C SER A 726 -7.51 -19.52 -22.06
N GLY A 727 -7.15 -20.24 -23.11
CA GLY A 727 -5.97 -20.03 -23.95
C GLY A 727 -6.38 -19.96 -25.42
N PHE A 728 -5.89 -20.90 -26.24
CA PHE A 728 -6.35 -21.08 -27.63
C PHE A 728 -7.79 -21.61 -27.74
N TRP A 729 -8.36 -22.10 -26.64
CA TRP A 729 -9.75 -22.56 -26.46
C TRP A 729 -10.18 -22.31 -25.01
N VAL A 730 -11.41 -22.70 -24.63
CA VAL A 730 -11.85 -22.70 -23.22
C VAL A 730 -11.40 -23.99 -22.54
N ASP A 731 -10.37 -23.92 -21.70
CA ASP A 731 -9.81 -25.04 -20.95
C ASP A 731 -10.76 -25.56 -19.86
N GLY A 732 -11.54 -24.66 -19.23
CA GLY A 732 -12.48 -25.05 -18.19
C GLY A 732 -13.38 -23.93 -17.69
N VAL A 733 -14.40 -24.29 -16.91
CA VAL A 733 -15.42 -23.37 -16.39
C VAL A 733 -15.86 -23.70 -14.96
N ALA A 734 -16.05 -22.68 -14.14
CA ALA A 734 -16.76 -22.75 -12.86
C ALA A 734 -17.96 -21.80 -12.85
N ILE A 735 -19.08 -22.27 -12.31
CA ILE A 735 -20.34 -21.53 -12.20
C ILE A 735 -20.33 -20.70 -10.92
N MET A 736 -20.84 -19.46 -10.97
CA MET A 736 -20.97 -18.57 -9.81
C MET A 736 -22.44 -18.16 -9.61
N THR A 737 -22.88 -18.07 -8.35
CA THR A 737 -24.31 -17.90 -8.01
C THR A 737 -24.62 -16.70 -7.12
N SER A 738 -25.91 -16.35 -7.04
CA SER A 738 -26.43 -15.26 -6.19
C SER A 738 -26.31 -15.54 -4.67
N LEU A 739 -26.11 -16.80 -4.27
CA LEU A 739 -25.81 -17.17 -2.89
C LEU A 739 -24.31 -17.16 -2.56
N GLY A 740 -23.46 -16.72 -3.49
CA GLY A 740 -22.00 -16.70 -3.33
C GLY A 740 -21.35 -18.08 -3.46
N ARG A 741 -22.07 -19.11 -3.93
CA ARG A 741 -21.46 -20.40 -4.25
C ARG A 741 -20.67 -20.27 -5.56
N LYS A 742 -19.48 -20.87 -5.59
CA LYS A 742 -18.69 -21.11 -6.80
C LYS A 742 -18.45 -22.61 -6.92
N SER A 743 -18.67 -23.20 -8.10
CA SER A 743 -18.37 -24.61 -8.34
C SER A 743 -16.85 -24.86 -8.42
N PRO A 744 -16.39 -26.12 -8.37
CA PRO A 744 -15.09 -26.48 -8.94
C PRO A 744 -14.98 -26.01 -10.40
N VAL A 745 -13.74 -25.86 -10.89
CA VAL A 745 -13.51 -25.68 -12.33
C VAL A 745 -13.63 -27.05 -13.00
N TYR A 746 -14.64 -27.21 -13.85
CA TYR A 746 -14.83 -28.39 -14.70
C TYR A 746 -13.99 -28.23 -15.97
N GLY A 747 -13.41 -29.33 -16.47
CA GLY A 747 -12.33 -29.30 -17.46
C GLY A 747 -10.96 -29.07 -16.81
N ASN A 748 -10.01 -28.50 -17.56
CA ASN A 748 -8.65 -28.28 -17.11
C ASN A 748 -8.52 -27.01 -16.26
N ALA A 749 -8.49 -27.18 -14.93
CA ALA A 749 -8.34 -26.11 -13.96
C ALA A 749 -6.99 -25.35 -14.03
N THR A 750 -5.95 -25.92 -14.66
CA THR A 750 -4.62 -25.30 -14.78
C THR A 750 -4.33 -24.74 -16.17
N GLY A 751 -5.09 -25.12 -17.20
CA GLY A 751 -4.97 -24.59 -18.57
C GLY A 751 -5.25 -23.09 -18.66
N GLY A 752 -4.73 -22.45 -19.72
CA GLY A 752 -5.03 -21.05 -20.05
C GLY A 752 -4.70 -20.00 -18.97
N SER A 753 -5.26 -18.81 -19.16
CA SER A 753 -5.36 -17.74 -18.16
C SER A 753 -6.74 -17.75 -17.48
N GLY A 754 -6.82 -17.23 -16.26
CA GLY A 754 -8.08 -17.07 -15.53
C GLY A 754 -8.84 -15.84 -15.97
N HIS A 755 -10.16 -15.96 -16.15
CA HIS A 755 -11.06 -14.85 -16.49
C HIS A 755 -12.35 -14.95 -15.69
N THR A 756 -12.69 -13.93 -14.93
CA THR A 756 -14.02 -13.83 -14.29
C THR A 756 -14.98 -13.07 -15.21
N LEU A 757 -16.21 -13.55 -15.37
CA LEU A 757 -17.31 -12.87 -16.06
C LEU A 757 -18.52 -12.74 -15.12
N ILE A 758 -18.82 -11.52 -14.67
CA ILE A 758 -19.96 -11.16 -13.81
C ILE A 758 -20.58 -9.85 -14.35
N PRO A 759 -21.91 -9.77 -14.54
CA PRO A 759 -22.58 -8.55 -14.98
C PRO A 759 -22.24 -7.32 -14.11
N PRO A 760 -22.11 -6.12 -14.71
CA PRO A 760 -22.08 -4.88 -13.96
C PRO A 760 -23.43 -4.64 -13.27
N ARG A 761 -23.42 -3.86 -12.19
CA ARG A 761 -24.64 -3.54 -11.42
C ARG A 761 -25.73 -2.96 -12.33
N GLY A 762 -26.93 -3.52 -12.23
CA GLY A 762 -28.09 -3.15 -13.06
C GLY A 762 -28.38 -4.12 -14.22
N TYR A 763 -27.51 -5.10 -14.48
CA TYR A 763 -27.66 -6.08 -15.55
C TYR A 763 -27.71 -7.52 -15.03
N SER A 764 -28.22 -8.44 -15.84
CA SER A 764 -28.28 -9.88 -15.58
C SER A 764 -27.95 -10.70 -16.83
N ILE A 765 -27.55 -11.96 -16.63
CA ILE A 765 -27.16 -12.85 -17.73
C ILE A 765 -28.41 -13.35 -18.47
N ALA A 766 -28.53 -12.99 -19.74
CA ALA A 766 -29.62 -13.40 -20.63
C ALA A 766 -29.29 -14.66 -21.46
N GLY A 767 -28.01 -15.02 -21.57
CA GLY A 767 -27.56 -16.16 -22.37
C GLY A 767 -26.04 -16.23 -22.55
N VAL A 768 -25.62 -17.23 -23.32
CA VAL A 768 -24.23 -17.55 -23.68
C VAL A 768 -24.14 -17.63 -25.21
N THR A 769 -23.04 -17.14 -25.79
CA THR A 769 -22.72 -17.27 -27.22
C THR A 769 -21.24 -17.62 -27.39
N GLY A 770 -20.89 -18.25 -28.50
CA GLY A 770 -19.51 -18.49 -28.89
C GLY A 770 -19.38 -19.28 -30.19
N SER A 771 -18.28 -20.04 -30.29
CA SER A 771 -17.98 -20.87 -31.46
C SER A 771 -17.55 -22.28 -31.07
N CYS A 772 -18.14 -23.25 -31.77
CA CYS A 772 -18.12 -24.67 -31.45
C CYS A 772 -17.60 -25.47 -32.65
N ALA A 773 -16.83 -26.52 -32.35
CA ALA A 773 -16.31 -27.49 -33.31
C ALA A 773 -16.11 -28.83 -32.57
N ASN A 774 -15.00 -29.53 -32.80
CA ASN A 774 -14.67 -30.74 -32.05
C ASN A 774 -14.42 -30.53 -30.53
N TRP A 775 -14.41 -29.30 -30.02
CA TRP A 775 -14.60 -28.87 -28.61
C TRP A 775 -15.29 -27.47 -28.62
N THR A 776 -15.61 -26.84 -27.50
CA THR A 776 -15.96 -25.39 -27.51
C THR A 776 -14.69 -24.58 -27.78
N LYS A 777 -14.52 -24.07 -29.00
CA LYS A 777 -13.23 -23.68 -29.58
C LYS A 777 -13.03 -22.18 -29.84
N GLY A 778 -13.90 -21.33 -29.30
CA GLY A 778 -13.57 -19.90 -29.16
C GLY A 778 -14.73 -19.02 -28.73
N ALA A 779 -14.40 -17.82 -28.29
CA ALA A 779 -15.32 -16.68 -28.15
C ALA A 779 -16.50 -16.86 -27.18
N PHE A 780 -16.31 -17.41 -25.98
CA PHE A 780 -17.36 -17.38 -24.95
C PHE A 780 -17.68 -15.92 -24.59
N LEU A 781 -18.89 -15.46 -24.91
CA LEU A 781 -19.40 -14.15 -24.49
C LEU A 781 -20.72 -14.34 -23.73
N LEU A 782 -20.94 -13.53 -22.70
CA LEU A 782 -22.24 -13.44 -22.03
C LEU A 782 -23.09 -12.37 -22.69
N TRP A 783 -24.40 -12.61 -22.72
CA TRP A 783 -25.40 -11.60 -23.05
C TRP A 783 -25.90 -10.93 -21.77
N LEU A 784 -25.84 -9.60 -21.70
CA LEU A 784 -26.42 -8.81 -20.62
C LEU A 784 -27.77 -8.22 -21.03
N SER A 785 -28.83 -8.44 -20.24
CA SER A 785 -30.07 -7.64 -20.33
C SER A 785 -30.15 -6.68 -19.13
N PRO A 786 -30.66 -5.43 -19.30
CA PRO A 786 -30.98 -4.56 -18.18
C PRO A 786 -32.01 -5.22 -17.23
N ASN A 787 -31.86 -5.01 -15.92
CA ASN A 787 -32.75 -5.58 -14.93
C ASN A 787 -34.13 -4.89 -14.95
N VAL A 788 -35.05 -5.43 -15.77
CA VAL A 788 -36.45 -5.00 -15.84
C VAL A 788 -37.18 -5.40 -14.55
N MET A 789 -37.06 -4.53 -13.54
CA MET A 789 -37.75 -4.63 -12.26
C MET A 789 -39.24 -4.28 -12.45
N SER A 790 -40.01 -5.22 -13.00
CA SER A 790 -41.47 -5.13 -13.09
C SER A 790 -42.06 -4.89 -11.70
N ASP A 791 -42.90 -3.85 -11.55
CA ASP A 791 -43.45 -3.42 -10.26
C ASP A 791 -44.18 -4.53 -9.48
N LYS A 792 -44.69 -5.56 -10.17
CA LYS A 792 -45.27 -6.77 -9.58
C LYS A 792 -44.36 -7.50 -8.56
N PHE A 793 -43.04 -7.29 -8.59
CA PHE A 793 -42.14 -7.87 -7.59
C PHE A 793 -42.21 -7.14 -6.23
N LYS A 794 -42.46 -5.82 -6.21
CA LYS A 794 -42.60 -5.03 -4.98
C LYS A 794 -43.82 -5.49 -4.16
N ASP A 795 -44.93 -5.80 -4.82
CA ASP A 795 -46.13 -6.35 -4.17
C ASP A 795 -45.87 -7.73 -3.54
N ARG A 796 -45.08 -8.59 -4.21
CA ARG A 796 -44.68 -9.88 -3.63
C ARG A 796 -43.76 -9.74 -2.42
N GLU A 797 -42.80 -8.81 -2.44
CA GLU A 797 -42.00 -8.50 -1.25
C GLU A 797 -42.86 -7.92 -0.13
N ALA A 798 -43.80 -7.01 -0.43
CA ALA A 798 -44.71 -6.45 0.57
C ALA A 798 -45.59 -7.53 1.23
N GLN A 799 -46.11 -8.48 0.45
CA GLN A 799 -46.87 -9.64 0.97
C GLN A 799 -45.98 -10.59 1.79
N LEU A 800 -44.76 -10.89 1.35
CA LEU A 800 -43.80 -11.71 2.10
C LEU A 800 -43.39 -11.04 3.42
N LEU A 801 -43.11 -9.74 3.43
CA LEU A 801 -42.83 -8.96 4.63
C LEU A 801 -44.04 -8.93 5.58
N HIS A 802 -45.26 -8.88 5.06
CA HIS A 802 -46.47 -8.96 5.88
C HIS A 802 -46.67 -10.37 6.50
N LEU A 803 -46.37 -11.43 5.76
CA LEU A 803 -46.41 -12.81 6.25
C LEU A 803 -45.31 -13.10 7.29
N LEU A 804 -44.08 -12.65 7.03
CA LEU A 804 -42.96 -12.75 7.97
C LEU A 804 -43.22 -11.98 9.27
N LYS A 805 -43.82 -10.77 9.19
CA LYS A 805 -44.28 -10.04 10.38
C LYS A 805 -45.36 -10.80 11.18
N LYS A 806 -46.28 -11.52 10.51
CA LYS A 806 -47.26 -12.39 11.21
C LYS A 806 -46.57 -13.56 11.90
N GLN A 807 -45.64 -14.26 11.24
CA GLN A 807 -44.92 -15.39 11.83
C GLN A 807 -44.01 -14.99 13.01
N THR A 808 -43.24 -13.91 12.90
CA THR A 808 -42.39 -13.43 14.01
C THR A 808 -43.24 -13.01 15.21
N THR A 809 -44.35 -12.29 15.00
CA THR A 809 -45.28 -11.90 16.08
C THR A 809 -45.87 -13.13 16.80
N TYR A 810 -46.21 -14.19 16.07
CA TYR A 810 -46.71 -15.44 16.66
C TYR A 810 -45.65 -16.16 17.50
N GLN A 811 -44.43 -16.31 16.97
CA GLN A 811 -43.32 -16.94 17.71
C GLN A 811 -42.92 -16.14 18.95
N TYR A 812 -42.91 -14.79 18.87
CA TYR A 812 -42.55 -13.93 20.00
C TYR A 812 -43.54 -14.07 21.16
N ARG A 813 -44.86 -14.15 20.88
CA ARG A 813 -45.87 -14.46 21.91
C ARG A 813 -45.64 -15.82 22.57
N LYS A 814 -45.35 -16.85 21.78
CA LYS A 814 -45.09 -18.21 22.29
C LYS A 814 -43.83 -18.27 23.18
N HIS A 815 -42.78 -17.54 22.81
CA HIS A 815 -41.55 -17.47 23.60
C HIS A 815 -41.73 -16.70 24.92
N LEU A 816 -42.51 -15.62 24.92
CA LEU A 816 -42.82 -14.83 26.13
C LEU A 816 -43.55 -15.68 27.18
N GLN A 817 -44.52 -16.49 26.74
CA GLN A 817 -45.34 -17.34 27.60
C GLN A 817 -44.52 -18.43 28.31
N TYR A 818 -43.56 -19.05 27.60
CA TYR A 818 -42.59 -19.98 28.21
C TYR A 818 -41.66 -19.30 29.22
N HIS A 819 -41.20 -18.08 28.93
CA HIS A 819 -40.25 -17.37 29.80
C HIS A 819 -40.89 -16.92 31.13
N ILE A 820 -42.19 -16.58 31.13
CA ILE A 820 -42.95 -16.26 32.35
C ILE A 820 -43.08 -17.51 33.22
N HIS A 821 -43.43 -18.67 32.65
CA HIS A 821 -43.58 -19.92 33.40
C HIS A 821 -42.27 -20.41 34.05
N PHE A 822 -41.14 -20.24 33.37
CA PHE A 822 -39.83 -20.66 33.90
C PHE A 822 -39.39 -19.80 35.10
N LYS A 823 -39.66 -18.49 35.05
CA LYS A 823 -39.16 -17.52 36.03
C LYS A 823 -39.86 -17.57 37.39
N ILE A 824 -41.06 -18.15 37.46
CA ILE A 824 -41.78 -18.42 38.72
C ILE A 824 -41.14 -19.59 39.48
N ARG A 825 -40.47 -20.53 38.79
CA ARG A 825 -39.94 -21.77 39.39
C ARG A 825 -38.51 -21.65 39.93
N SER A 826 -37.74 -20.64 39.52
CA SER A 826 -36.32 -20.51 39.91
C SER A 826 -36.05 -19.65 41.16
N VAL A 827 -37.08 -19.33 41.95
CA VAL A 827 -36.93 -18.59 43.22
C VAL A 827 -36.72 -19.55 44.41
N ALA A 828 -37.03 -20.84 44.25
CA ALA A 828 -36.92 -21.87 45.28
C ALA A 828 -35.81 -22.89 44.98
N ASN A 829 -34.55 -22.44 44.99
CA ASN A 829 -33.36 -23.20 45.42
C ASN A 829 -32.10 -22.33 45.22
N GLY A 830 -31.20 -22.31 46.21
CA GLY A 830 -29.90 -21.65 46.11
C GLY A 830 -28.79 -22.52 46.68
N SER A 831 -27.60 -22.47 46.06
CA SER A 831 -26.31 -22.88 46.63
C SER A 831 -25.17 -22.59 45.64
N ALA A 832 -23.93 -22.82 46.09
CA ALA A 832 -22.66 -22.73 45.34
C ALA A 832 -22.26 -21.32 44.82
N LYS A 833 -21.17 -20.79 45.41
CA LYS A 833 -20.28 -19.84 44.73
C LYS A 833 -19.35 -20.65 43.81
N ASP A 834 -18.86 -20.01 42.76
CA ASP A 834 -17.47 -20.21 42.34
C ASP A 834 -16.86 -18.89 41.87
N SER A 835 -15.57 -18.67 42.18
CA SER A 835 -14.93 -17.36 42.06
C SER A 835 -13.91 -17.31 40.93
N ALA A 836 -14.38 -17.02 39.72
CA ALA A 836 -13.53 -16.62 38.60
C ALA A 836 -13.27 -15.10 38.64
N VAL A 837 -12.01 -14.68 38.48
CA VAL A 837 -11.64 -13.26 38.41
C VAL A 837 -12.16 -12.68 37.10
N ALA A 838 -13.02 -11.66 37.18
CA ALA A 838 -13.61 -11.02 36.00
C ALA A 838 -12.64 -9.99 35.39
N GLU A 839 -12.33 -10.12 34.10
CA GLU A 839 -11.75 -9.05 33.30
C GLU A 839 -12.65 -7.80 33.32
N PRO A 840 -12.08 -6.57 33.28
CA PRO A 840 -12.88 -5.36 33.12
C PRO A 840 -13.65 -5.41 31.80
N ALA A 841 -14.98 -5.26 31.88
CA ALA A 841 -15.88 -5.46 30.74
C ALA A 841 -15.57 -4.58 29.51
N VAL A 842 -14.89 -3.44 29.71
CA VAL A 842 -14.45 -2.50 28.68
C VAL A 842 -13.51 -3.16 27.67
N ASP A 843 -12.50 -3.91 28.13
CA ASP A 843 -11.47 -4.44 27.22
C ASP A 843 -11.99 -5.66 26.43
N LYS A 844 -12.92 -6.42 27.02
CA LYS A 844 -13.70 -7.43 26.31
C LYS A 844 -14.56 -6.82 25.20
N GLN A 845 -15.18 -5.65 25.41
CA GLN A 845 -15.95 -4.96 24.39
C GLN A 845 -15.05 -4.40 23.26
N LYS A 846 -13.90 -3.80 23.60
CA LYS A 846 -12.91 -3.34 22.60
C LYS A 846 -12.41 -4.49 21.71
N LYS A 847 -12.10 -5.66 22.30
CA LYS A 847 -11.64 -6.83 21.55
C LYS A 847 -12.69 -7.35 20.57
N LEU A 848 -13.94 -7.44 21.01
CA LEU A 848 -15.08 -7.84 20.15
C LEU A 848 -15.40 -6.83 19.04
N LEU A 849 -15.10 -5.53 19.23
CA LEU A 849 -15.21 -4.51 18.18
C LEU A 849 -14.04 -4.54 17.17
N ALA A 850 -12.96 -5.27 17.47
CA ALA A 850 -11.80 -5.45 16.59
C ALA A 850 -11.76 -6.82 15.90
N GLU A 851 -12.65 -7.75 16.27
CA GLU A 851 -12.76 -9.09 15.66
C GLU A 851 -13.78 -9.08 14.50
N ASP A 852 -13.23 -9.06 13.28
CA ASP A 852 -13.95 -8.89 12.00
C ASP A 852 -14.95 -10.04 11.75
N THR A 853 -16.24 -9.83 12.05
CA THR A 853 -17.24 -10.91 12.20
C THR A 853 -18.61 -10.64 11.57
N GLY A 854 -18.64 -10.53 10.23
CA GLY A 854 -19.82 -10.83 9.40
C GLY A 854 -21.01 -9.86 9.45
N HIS A 855 -21.98 -10.07 8.53
CA HIS A 855 -23.18 -9.25 8.44
C HIS A 855 -24.06 -9.37 9.71
N PHE A 856 -24.64 -8.23 10.13
CA PHE A 856 -25.52 -8.07 11.30
C PHE A 856 -24.88 -8.24 12.68
N SER A 857 -23.55 -8.27 12.80
CA SER A 857 -22.84 -8.23 14.10
C SER A 857 -23.17 -6.97 14.90
N LEU A 858 -23.09 -5.78 14.29
CA LEU A 858 -23.37 -4.49 14.94
C LEU A 858 -24.72 -4.47 15.67
N ILE A 859 -25.78 -4.97 15.03
CA ILE A 859 -27.14 -5.03 15.60
C ILE A 859 -27.23 -6.00 16.80
N ARG A 860 -26.37 -7.03 16.84
CA ARG A 860 -26.26 -7.95 17.99
C ARG A 860 -25.43 -7.38 19.15
N MET A 861 -24.69 -6.29 18.91
CA MET A 861 -23.84 -5.63 19.90
C MET A 861 -24.57 -4.49 20.62
N LEU A 862 -25.62 -3.91 20.00
CA LEU A 862 -26.50 -2.92 20.63
C LEU A 862 -27.19 -3.49 21.88
N HIS A 863 -27.03 -2.81 23.01
CA HIS A 863 -27.82 -3.07 24.21
C HIS A 863 -29.17 -2.34 24.17
N LEU A 864 -30.07 -2.70 25.10
CA LEU A 864 -31.40 -2.06 25.20
C LEU A 864 -31.32 -0.56 25.58
N ALA A 865 -30.21 -0.10 26.15
CA ALA A 865 -29.98 1.34 26.34
C ALA A 865 -29.67 1.98 24.98
N ASP A 866 -28.64 1.49 24.29
CA ASP A 866 -28.22 1.91 22.96
C ASP A 866 -29.38 1.96 21.93
N LEU A 867 -30.31 1.01 21.96
CA LEU A 867 -31.52 1.00 21.12
C LEU A 867 -32.53 2.11 21.47
N ILE A 868 -32.58 2.57 22.72
CA ILE A 868 -33.39 3.72 23.14
C ILE A 868 -32.66 5.03 22.76
N THR A 869 -31.34 5.06 22.84
CA THR A 869 -30.50 6.15 22.32
C THR A 869 -30.68 6.34 20.80
N GLU A 870 -30.82 5.25 20.03
CA GLU A 870 -31.22 5.32 18.62
C GLU A 870 -32.61 5.94 18.41
N LEU A 871 -33.53 5.86 19.39
CA LEU A 871 -34.83 6.55 19.33
C LEU A 871 -34.69 8.06 19.61
N ASN A 872 -33.75 8.49 20.46
CA ASN A 872 -33.38 9.91 20.58
C ASN A 872 -32.90 10.44 19.21
N GLY A 873 -31.90 9.78 18.60
CA GLY A 873 -31.40 10.16 17.28
C GLY A 873 -32.46 10.14 16.16
N PHE A 874 -33.36 9.16 16.19
CA PHE A 874 -34.52 9.09 15.29
C PHE A 874 -35.46 10.31 15.44
N CYS A 875 -35.74 10.75 16.66
CA CYS A 875 -36.50 11.97 16.90
C CYS A 875 -35.80 13.21 16.35
N GLY A 876 -34.49 13.36 16.54
CA GLY A 876 -33.71 14.45 15.94
C GLY A 876 -33.78 14.45 14.41
N VAL A 877 -33.61 13.30 13.76
CA VAL A 877 -33.73 13.18 12.29
C VAL A 877 -35.16 13.48 11.80
N MET A 878 -36.19 13.00 12.50
CA MET A 878 -37.59 13.29 12.15
C MET A 878 -37.97 14.74 12.38
N SER A 879 -37.34 15.43 13.34
CA SER A 879 -37.45 16.89 13.48
C SER A 879 -36.92 17.58 12.21
N ILE A 880 -35.68 17.29 11.82
CA ILE A 880 -35.02 17.87 10.63
C ILE A 880 -35.82 17.60 9.35
N PHE A 881 -36.28 16.37 9.12
CA PHE A 881 -37.12 16.06 7.96
C PHE A 881 -38.46 16.80 7.96
N SER A 882 -39.03 17.08 9.14
CA SER A 882 -40.27 17.86 9.25
C SER A 882 -40.01 19.35 8.98
N SER A 883 -38.87 19.90 9.44
CA SER A 883 -38.38 21.23 9.05
C SER A 883 -38.20 21.36 7.54
N MET A 884 -37.54 20.38 6.89
CA MET A 884 -37.36 20.35 5.44
C MET A 884 -38.70 20.24 4.68
N ARG A 885 -39.67 19.47 5.18
CA ARG A 885 -41.02 19.38 4.61
C ARG A 885 -41.80 20.69 4.71
N TYR A 886 -41.57 21.49 5.75
CA TYR A 886 -42.14 22.84 5.82
C TYR A 886 -41.52 23.74 4.74
N CYS A 887 -40.18 23.73 4.56
CA CYS A 887 -39.50 24.50 3.52
C CYS A 887 -39.89 24.13 2.08
N LEU A 888 -40.33 22.89 1.83
CA LEU A 888 -40.77 22.39 0.53
C LEU A 888 -42.30 22.44 0.33
N GLY A 889 -43.06 22.79 1.37
CA GLY A 889 -44.51 22.86 1.34
C GLY A 889 -45.05 24.28 1.14
N PRO A 890 -46.38 24.45 1.00
CA PRO A 890 -46.99 25.77 1.05
C PRO A 890 -46.80 26.39 2.45
N PRO A 891 -46.38 27.67 2.58
CA PRO A 891 -46.09 28.32 3.86
C PRO A 891 -47.22 28.27 4.90
N SER A 892 -48.48 28.16 4.47
CA SER A 892 -49.64 28.01 5.35
C SER A 892 -49.71 26.66 6.09
N SER A 893 -48.86 25.68 5.76
CA SER A 893 -48.91 24.32 6.32
C SER A 893 -48.03 24.15 7.57
N TYR A 894 -48.38 24.86 8.65
CA TYR A 894 -47.67 24.78 9.95
C TYR A 894 -47.63 23.38 10.58
N ALA A 895 -48.41 22.40 10.10
CA ALA A 895 -48.43 21.04 10.62
C ALA A 895 -47.03 20.36 10.60
N ASN A 896 -46.24 20.58 9.55
CA ASN A 896 -44.86 20.08 9.49
C ASN A 896 -43.93 20.78 10.49
N LEU A 897 -44.20 22.06 10.78
CA LEU A 897 -43.41 22.87 11.70
C LEU A 897 -43.69 22.50 13.17
N TRP A 898 -44.96 22.28 13.50
CA TRP A 898 -45.38 21.71 14.78
C TRP A 898 -44.81 20.30 14.99
N ALA A 899 -44.80 19.45 13.97
CA ALA A 899 -44.16 18.14 14.04
C ALA A 899 -42.65 18.26 14.32
N ALA A 900 -41.95 19.16 13.62
CA ALA A 900 -40.52 19.41 13.83
C ALA A 900 -40.22 19.80 15.29
N LEU A 901 -40.99 20.73 15.85
CA LEU A 901 -40.81 21.22 17.22
C LEU A 901 -41.23 20.19 18.28
N ALA A 902 -42.24 19.34 18.00
CA ALA A 902 -42.69 18.29 18.90
C ALA A 902 -41.71 17.11 19.03
N PHE A 903 -40.94 16.79 17.98
CA PHE A 903 -39.99 15.66 18.04
C PHE A 903 -38.83 15.88 19.03
N MET A 904 -38.36 17.11 19.24
CA MET A 904 -37.21 17.37 20.13
C MET A 904 -37.51 17.03 21.62
N PRO A 905 -38.68 17.41 22.20
CA PRO A 905 -39.12 16.89 23.51
C PRO A 905 -39.23 15.36 23.59
N PHE A 906 -39.61 14.66 22.51
CA PHE A 906 -39.60 13.20 22.50
C PHE A 906 -38.17 12.62 22.51
N GLY A 907 -37.19 13.30 21.89
CA GLY A 907 -35.77 12.96 22.02
C GLY A 907 -35.30 12.94 23.48
N LEU A 908 -35.63 13.99 24.25
CA LEU A 908 -35.29 14.09 25.68
C LEU A 908 -35.96 12.99 26.52
N PHE A 909 -37.18 12.60 26.16
CA PHE A 909 -37.86 11.49 26.82
C PHE A 909 -37.10 10.17 26.63
N PHE A 910 -36.48 9.95 25.46
CA PHE A 910 -35.68 8.75 25.19
C PHE A 910 -34.28 8.80 25.85
N ASP A 911 -33.54 9.91 25.81
CA ASP A 911 -32.30 10.10 26.59
C ASP A 911 -32.51 9.77 28.08
N PHE A 912 -33.51 10.41 28.70
CA PHE A 912 -33.82 10.17 30.11
C PHE A 912 -34.23 8.71 30.41
N MET A 913 -34.76 7.99 29.42
CA MET A 913 -35.05 6.56 29.52
C MET A 913 -33.81 5.68 29.39
N ASP A 914 -32.92 5.91 28.42
CA ASP A 914 -31.71 5.08 28.28
C ASP A 914 -30.76 5.27 29.48
N GLY A 915 -30.61 6.51 29.96
CA GLY A 915 -29.83 6.83 31.16
C GLY A 915 -30.41 6.17 32.42
N LYS A 916 -31.71 5.86 32.47
CA LYS A 916 -32.32 5.03 33.51
C LYS A 916 -32.10 3.54 33.28
N VAL A 917 -32.25 3.05 32.05
CA VAL A 917 -32.06 1.63 31.70
C VAL A 917 -30.60 1.17 31.91
N ALA A 918 -29.62 2.00 31.55
CA ALA A 918 -28.20 1.76 31.80
C ALA A 918 -27.88 1.67 33.31
N ARG A 919 -28.38 2.64 34.10
CA ARG A 919 -28.25 2.64 35.57
C ARG A 919 -28.90 1.40 36.21
N TRP A 920 -30.11 1.03 35.78
CA TRP A 920 -30.81 -0.16 36.29
C TRP A 920 -30.06 -1.47 35.96
N ARG A 921 -29.43 -1.55 34.79
CA ARG A 921 -28.69 -2.74 34.33
C ARG A 921 -27.25 -2.83 34.84
N LYS A 922 -26.72 -1.79 35.50
CA LYS A 922 -25.33 -1.68 35.98
C LYS A 922 -24.28 -2.01 34.88
N LYS A 923 -24.58 -1.63 33.63
CA LYS A 923 -23.69 -1.83 32.47
C LYS A 923 -23.68 -0.56 31.62
N SER A 924 -22.53 0.10 31.56
CA SER A 924 -22.23 1.17 30.62
C SER A 924 -21.40 0.61 29.46
N SER A 925 -21.80 0.93 28.24
CA SER A 925 -21.17 0.54 26.97
C SER A 925 -20.32 1.71 26.47
N LEU A 926 -19.06 1.48 26.08
CA LEU A 926 -18.21 2.56 25.55
C LEU A 926 -18.77 3.07 24.21
N MET A 927 -19.27 2.14 23.38
CA MET A 927 -20.00 2.43 22.15
C MET A 927 -21.30 3.19 22.41
N GLY A 928 -22.02 2.85 23.49
CA GLY A 928 -23.24 3.55 23.90
C GLY A 928 -23.00 5.02 24.26
N GLN A 929 -21.90 5.34 24.95
CA GLN A 929 -21.56 6.73 25.31
C GLN A 929 -21.28 7.63 24.10
N GLU A 930 -20.62 7.11 23.06
CA GLU A 930 -20.39 7.88 21.83
C GLU A 930 -21.66 7.96 20.97
N LEU A 931 -22.51 6.92 20.93
CA LEU A 931 -23.82 6.95 20.29
C LEU A 931 -24.77 7.98 20.95
N ASP A 932 -24.77 8.04 22.28
CA ASP A 932 -25.48 9.02 23.11
C ASP A 932 -25.10 10.45 22.71
N SER A 933 -23.79 10.76 22.71
CA SER A 933 -23.30 12.07 22.27
C SER A 933 -23.61 12.41 20.81
N LEU A 934 -23.68 11.42 19.91
CA LEU A 934 -24.07 11.65 18.52
C LEU A 934 -25.58 11.88 18.37
N ALA A 935 -26.42 11.16 19.11
CA ALA A 935 -27.86 11.37 19.14
C ALA A 935 -28.21 12.76 19.69
N ASP A 936 -27.59 13.16 20.81
CA ASP A 936 -27.76 14.47 21.44
C ASP A 936 -27.36 15.63 20.53
N LEU A 937 -26.27 15.49 19.77
CA LEU A 937 -25.87 16.51 18.80
C LEU A 937 -26.94 16.71 17.71
N VAL A 938 -27.56 15.63 17.22
CA VAL A 938 -28.62 15.70 16.21
C VAL A 938 -29.90 16.28 16.80
N SER A 939 -30.35 15.80 17.96
CA SER A 939 -31.61 16.20 18.60
C SER A 939 -31.60 17.58 19.24
N PHE A 940 -30.47 18.02 19.78
CA PHE A 940 -30.38 19.27 20.57
C PHE A 940 -29.38 20.30 20.03
N GLY A 941 -28.56 19.94 19.05
CA GLY A 941 -27.75 20.87 18.26
C GLY A 941 -28.36 21.13 16.87
N VAL A 942 -28.42 20.10 16.02
CA VAL A 942 -28.80 20.26 14.61
C VAL A 942 -30.30 20.51 14.43
N ALA A 943 -31.17 19.77 15.11
CA ALA A 943 -32.62 19.92 14.96
C ALA A 943 -33.17 21.32 15.35
N PRO A 944 -32.74 21.97 16.46
CA PRO A 944 -33.14 23.36 16.74
C PRO A 944 -32.68 24.35 15.66
N ALA A 945 -31.48 24.18 15.11
CA ALA A 945 -30.97 25.04 14.03
C ALA A 945 -31.74 24.84 12.72
N ALA A 946 -32.07 23.59 12.36
CA ALA A 946 -32.90 23.26 11.20
C ALA A 946 -34.34 23.81 11.35
N ALA A 947 -34.91 23.77 12.56
CA ALA A 947 -36.20 24.37 12.87
C ALA A 947 -36.17 25.90 12.72
N ALA A 948 -35.12 26.57 13.20
CA ALA A 948 -34.96 28.02 13.06
C ALA A 948 -34.86 28.48 11.60
N PHE A 949 -34.04 27.78 10.80
CA PHE A 949 -33.95 28.00 9.35
C PHE A 949 -35.31 27.79 8.66
N ALA A 950 -36.05 26.74 9.05
CA ALA A 950 -37.38 26.49 8.51
C ALA A 950 -38.39 27.60 8.88
N ILE A 951 -38.37 28.09 10.12
CA ILE A 951 -39.21 29.19 10.60
C ILE A 951 -38.94 30.50 9.84
N GLY A 952 -37.68 30.82 9.52
CA GLY A 952 -37.35 31.99 8.69
C GLY A 952 -35.93 32.55 8.82
N LEU A 953 -35.09 32.03 9.72
CA LEU A 953 -33.70 32.48 9.90
C LEU A 953 -32.81 31.97 8.75
N ARG A 954 -32.89 32.66 7.59
CA ARG A 954 -32.35 32.21 6.29
C ARG A 954 -31.35 33.18 5.64
N THR A 955 -30.92 34.22 6.35
CA THR A 955 -29.92 35.17 5.81
C THR A 955 -28.52 34.54 5.82
N PRO A 956 -27.55 35.05 5.02
CA PRO A 956 -26.17 34.58 5.07
C PRO A 956 -25.54 34.67 6.47
N VAL A 957 -25.91 35.68 7.25
CA VAL A 957 -25.44 35.85 8.63
C VAL A 957 -26.13 34.85 9.57
N ASP A 958 -27.46 34.67 9.47
CA ASP A 958 -28.19 33.68 10.29
C ASP A 958 -27.58 32.28 10.16
N HIS A 959 -27.20 31.88 8.94
CA HIS A 959 -26.54 30.60 8.69
C HIS A 959 -25.22 30.46 9.48
N VAL A 960 -24.43 31.52 9.59
CA VAL A 960 -23.18 31.53 10.38
C VAL A 960 -23.49 31.44 11.87
N LEU A 961 -24.50 32.17 12.37
CA LEU A 961 -24.88 32.18 13.79
C LEU A 961 -25.49 30.84 14.24
N LEU A 962 -26.32 30.22 13.39
CA LEU A 962 -26.87 28.87 13.61
C LEU A 962 -25.77 27.80 13.53
N THR A 963 -24.82 27.92 12.59
CA THR A 963 -23.66 27.00 12.51
C THR A 963 -22.77 27.11 13.74
N PHE A 964 -22.51 28.33 14.24
CA PHE A 964 -21.76 28.57 15.47
C PHE A 964 -22.39 27.85 16.68
N PHE A 965 -23.71 27.90 16.83
CA PHE A 965 -24.43 27.17 17.88
C PHE A 965 -24.23 25.64 17.79
N VAL A 966 -24.33 25.06 16.59
CA VAL A 966 -24.09 23.61 16.37
C VAL A 966 -22.65 23.24 16.72
N LEU A 967 -21.66 24.07 16.35
CA LEU A 967 -20.25 23.86 16.67
C LEU A 967 -19.96 23.99 18.18
N CYS A 968 -20.64 24.88 18.89
CA CYS A 968 -20.61 24.95 20.35
C CYS A 968 -21.16 23.67 21.00
N GLY A 969 -22.28 23.14 20.50
CA GLY A 969 -22.86 21.86 20.96
C GLY A 969 -21.91 20.69 20.76
N LEU A 970 -21.36 20.54 19.54
CA LEU A 970 -20.34 19.54 19.20
C LEU A 970 -19.12 19.62 20.15
N THR A 971 -18.60 20.84 20.35
CA THR A 971 -17.45 21.08 21.23
C THR A 971 -17.76 20.73 22.69
N ARG A 972 -18.98 21.01 23.16
CA ARG A 972 -19.44 20.72 24.52
C ARG A 972 -19.59 19.21 24.78
N LEU A 973 -20.04 18.45 23.78
CA LEU A 973 -20.16 16.99 23.85
C LEU A 973 -18.79 16.31 23.77
N ALA A 974 -17.93 16.70 22.82
CA ALA A 974 -16.56 16.19 22.73
C ALA A 974 -15.76 16.47 24.02
N ARG A 975 -15.89 17.66 24.61
CA ARG A 975 -15.30 17.99 25.91
C ARG A 975 -15.86 17.12 27.03
N PHE A 976 -17.14 16.75 27.00
CA PHE A 976 -17.77 15.90 28.00
C PHE A 976 -17.18 14.48 27.96
N ASN A 977 -17.12 13.83 26.80
CA ASN A 977 -16.58 12.47 26.68
C ASN A 977 -15.10 12.39 27.09
N VAL A 978 -14.29 13.38 26.69
CA VAL A 978 -12.86 13.44 27.09
C VAL A 978 -12.67 13.72 28.59
N THR A 979 -13.54 14.53 29.22
CA THR A 979 -13.40 14.84 30.66
C THR A 979 -14.08 13.82 31.58
N ALA A 980 -15.04 13.02 31.10
CA ALA A 980 -15.79 12.03 31.88
C ALA A 980 -14.92 11.03 32.67
N ALA A 981 -13.74 10.69 32.14
CA ALA A 981 -12.76 9.82 32.82
C ALA A 981 -12.01 10.51 33.98
N ASN A 982 -11.86 11.85 33.92
CA ASN A 982 -10.89 12.62 34.70
C ASN A 982 -11.51 13.59 35.73
N VAL A 983 -12.84 13.70 35.82
CA VAL A 983 -13.50 14.54 36.85
C VAL A 983 -13.24 13.97 38.26
N PRO A 984 -12.66 14.75 39.20
CA PRO A 984 -12.50 14.32 40.58
C PRO A 984 -13.83 13.94 41.24
N LYS A 985 -13.83 12.84 41.98
CA LYS A 985 -15.00 12.33 42.71
C LYS A 985 -14.78 12.57 44.20
N ASP A 986 -15.67 13.33 44.82
CA ASP A 986 -15.71 13.45 46.29
C ASP A 986 -15.94 12.07 46.93
N ALA A 987 -15.72 11.97 48.24
CA ALA A 987 -15.82 10.71 49.01
C ALA A 987 -17.20 10.00 48.97
N SER A 988 -18.24 10.62 48.38
CA SER A 988 -19.56 10.02 48.10
C SER A 988 -19.79 9.63 46.64
N GLY A 989 -18.77 9.75 45.77
CA GLY A 989 -18.79 9.30 44.37
C GLY A 989 -19.50 10.25 43.37
N LYS A 990 -20.00 11.40 43.81
CA LYS A 990 -20.71 12.38 42.96
C LYS A 990 -19.87 13.62 42.64
N SER A 991 -19.91 14.07 41.38
CA SER A 991 -19.42 15.39 40.94
C SER A 991 -20.42 16.49 41.30
N LYS A 992 -19.99 17.54 42.01
CA LYS A 992 -20.89 18.60 42.56
C LYS A 992 -21.59 19.48 41.51
N TYR A 993 -21.02 19.69 40.33
CA TYR A 993 -21.54 20.60 39.29
C TYR A 993 -21.24 20.12 37.87
N PHE A 994 -21.91 20.73 36.88
CA PHE A 994 -21.48 20.78 35.49
C PHE A 994 -20.83 22.15 35.20
N GLU A 995 -19.78 22.18 34.37
CA GLU A 995 -19.36 23.40 33.69
C GLU A 995 -20.21 23.61 32.43
N GLY A 996 -20.75 24.81 32.23
CA GLY A 996 -21.61 25.16 31.10
C GLY A 996 -22.98 24.46 31.13
N THR A 997 -23.94 24.97 30.35
CA THR A 997 -25.27 24.35 30.27
C THR A 997 -25.24 22.97 29.60
N PRO A 998 -26.11 22.02 30.01
CA PRO A 998 -26.35 20.78 29.26
C PRO A 998 -26.93 21.07 27.86
N ILE A 999 -26.61 20.25 26.85
CA ILE A 999 -27.09 20.49 25.48
C ILE A 999 -28.64 20.49 25.35
N PRO A 1000 -29.44 19.70 26.09
CA PRO A 1000 -30.90 19.77 26.00
C PRO A 1000 -31.52 21.08 26.51
N THR A 1001 -30.72 22.01 27.06
CA THR A 1001 -31.22 23.37 27.37
C THR A 1001 -31.65 24.14 26.11
N SER A 1002 -31.24 23.71 24.91
CA SER A 1002 -31.76 24.24 23.63
C SER A 1002 -33.27 24.01 23.44
N LEU A 1003 -33.90 23.10 24.19
CA LEU A 1003 -35.36 22.95 24.22
C LEU A 1003 -36.08 24.22 24.69
N SER A 1004 -35.42 25.09 25.46
CA SER A 1004 -35.96 26.43 25.78
C SER A 1004 -36.16 27.29 24.53
N ILE A 1005 -35.24 27.19 23.56
CA ILE A 1005 -35.35 27.86 22.26
C ILE A 1005 -36.40 27.15 21.40
N ALA A 1006 -36.48 25.82 21.44
CA ALA A 1006 -37.54 25.08 20.74
C ALA A 1006 -38.95 25.45 21.25
N ALA A 1007 -39.12 25.66 22.56
CA ALA A 1007 -40.37 26.14 23.15
C ALA A 1007 -40.70 27.59 22.75
N LEU A 1008 -39.69 28.47 22.71
CA LEU A 1008 -39.86 29.85 22.23
C LEU A 1008 -40.24 29.90 20.73
N MET A 1009 -39.61 29.04 19.91
CA MET A 1009 -39.97 28.85 18.51
C MET A 1009 -41.40 28.30 18.34
N ALA A 1010 -41.84 27.38 19.20
CA ALA A 1010 -43.23 26.91 19.21
C ALA A 1010 -44.23 28.02 19.58
N TYR A 1011 -43.85 28.93 20.47
CA TYR A 1011 -44.64 30.13 20.75
C TYR A 1011 -44.73 31.06 19.53
N TRP A 1012 -43.62 31.31 18.82
CA TRP A 1012 -43.63 32.10 17.57
C TRP A 1012 -44.56 31.50 16.51
N VAL A 1013 -44.48 30.19 16.27
CA VAL A 1013 -45.39 29.48 15.35
C VAL A 1013 -46.84 29.57 15.81
N GLY A 1014 -47.10 29.51 17.13
CA GLY A 1014 -48.43 29.73 17.71
C GLY A 1014 -48.99 31.14 17.54
N GLN A 1015 -48.15 32.15 17.40
CA GLN A 1015 -48.54 33.54 17.08
C GLN A 1015 -48.54 33.84 15.56
N GLY A 1016 -48.20 32.85 14.71
CA GLY A 1016 -48.02 33.05 13.26
C GLY A 1016 -46.75 33.81 12.88
N TRP A 1017 -45.83 34.05 13.82
CA TRP A 1017 -44.58 34.78 13.62
C TRP A 1017 -43.54 33.92 12.91
N THR A 1018 -43.70 33.77 11.60
CA THR A 1018 -42.80 33.02 10.72
C THR A 1018 -42.51 33.82 9.45
N LEU A 1019 -41.42 33.45 8.76
CA LEU A 1019 -40.90 34.14 7.57
C LEU A 1019 -40.77 35.65 7.84
N ASP A 1020 -41.42 36.49 7.05
CA ASP A 1020 -41.32 37.94 7.12
C ASP A 1020 -41.89 38.55 8.43
N ASN A 1021 -42.63 37.75 9.22
CA ASN A 1021 -43.24 38.17 10.49
C ASN A 1021 -42.44 37.73 11.73
N LEU A 1022 -41.13 37.50 11.58
CA LEU A 1022 -40.24 37.15 12.70
C LEU A 1022 -40.11 38.30 13.73
N PRO A 1023 -40.10 38.01 15.04
CA PRO A 1023 -39.95 39.04 16.07
C PRO A 1023 -38.58 39.75 15.95
N LEU A 1024 -38.58 41.07 16.19
CA LEU A 1024 -37.49 42.02 15.94
C LEU A 1024 -37.13 42.28 14.46
N GLY A 1025 -37.73 41.55 13.51
CA GLY A 1025 -37.53 41.71 12.07
C GLY A 1025 -36.12 41.34 11.59
N ALA A 1026 -35.82 41.69 10.33
CA ALA A 1026 -34.47 41.67 9.80
C ALA A 1026 -33.80 43.04 10.03
N TRP A 1027 -32.50 43.03 10.35
CA TRP A 1027 -31.65 44.22 10.47
C TRP A 1027 -30.65 44.26 9.30
N ALA A 1028 -30.24 45.48 8.93
CA ALA A 1028 -29.35 45.75 7.79
C ALA A 1028 -29.86 45.20 6.43
N SER A 1029 -31.18 45.20 6.23
CA SER A 1029 -31.83 44.64 5.05
C SER A 1029 -31.38 45.25 3.73
N GLY A 1030 -31.23 44.40 2.72
CA GLY A 1030 -30.68 44.78 1.41
C GLY A 1030 -29.15 44.91 1.39
N THR A 1031 -28.45 44.52 2.46
CA THR A 1031 -26.98 44.43 2.50
C THR A 1031 -26.53 42.97 2.65
N VAL A 1032 -25.26 42.68 2.32
CA VAL A 1032 -24.66 41.35 2.54
C VAL A 1032 -24.53 40.95 4.02
N PHE A 1033 -24.84 41.87 4.95
CA PHE A 1033 -24.84 41.68 6.40
C PHE A 1033 -26.26 41.63 6.99
N GLU A 1034 -27.29 41.47 6.17
CA GLU A 1034 -28.67 41.27 6.63
C GLU A 1034 -28.78 40.07 7.59
N PHE A 1035 -29.44 40.25 8.74
CA PHE A 1035 -29.56 39.23 9.80
C PHE A 1035 -30.80 39.41 10.68
N HIS A 1036 -31.29 38.34 11.31
CA HIS A 1036 -32.35 38.44 12.32
C HIS A 1036 -31.75 38.54 13.73
N PRO A 1037 -32.05 39.59 14.53
CA PRO A 1037 -31.50 39.73 15.89
C PRO A 1037 -31.82 38.55 16.81
N VAL A 1038 -32.94 37.86 16.59
CA VAL A 1038 -33.32 36.64 17.32
C VAL A 1038 -32.38 35.46 17.10
N ALA A 1039 -31.56 35.46 16.03
CA ALA A 1039 -30.47 34.50 15.86
C ALA A 1039 -29.43 34.60 17.00
N GLY A 1040 -29.30 35.78 17.64
CA GLY A 1040 -28.44 35.99 18.81
C GLY A 1040 -28.76 35.09 20.01
N LEU A 1041 -30.00 34.56 20.10
CA LEU A 1041 -30.37 33.59 21.14
C LEU A 1041 -29.62 32.26 21.01
N PHE A 1042 -29.37 31.82 19.77
CA PHE A 1042 -28.56 30.63 19.48
C PHE A 1042 -27.08 30.85 19.83
N VAL A 1043 -26.55 32.04 19.51
CA VAL A 1043 -25.19 32.45 19.88
C VAL A 1043 -25.00 32.46 21.39
N LEU A 1044 -25.92 33.10 22.12
CA LEU A 1044 -25.92 33.15 23.59
C LEU A 1044 -25.98 31.74 24.20
N SER A 1045 -26.83 30.86 23.66
CA SER A 1045 -26.93 29.48 24.10
C SER A 1045 -25.63 28.69 23.87
N GLY A 1046 -24.99 28.83 22.70
CA GLY A 1046 -23.69 28.21 22.42
C GLY A 1046 -22.57 28.68 23.34
N ILE A 1047 -22.54 29.97 23.68
CA ILE A 1047 -21.61 30.53 24.68
C ILE A 1047 -21.90 29.95 26.07
N LEU A 1048 -23.16 29.87 26.48
CA LEU A 1048 -23.55 29.29 27.78
C LEU A 1048 -23.25 27.79 27.90
N MET A 1049 -23.37 27.03 26.81
CA MET A 1049 -22.97 25.61 26.76
C MET A 1049 -21.46 25.42 26.95
N THR A 1050 -20.64 26.30 26.34
CA THR A 1050 -19.17 26.17 26.33
C THR A 1050 -18.46 26.89 27.48
N SER A 1051 -19.15 27.77 28.22
CA SER A 1051 -18.58 28.57 29.32
C SER A 1051 -18.02 27.72 30.48
N LYS A 1052 -16.76 28.00 30.86
CA LYS A 1052 -16.11 27.44 32.06
C LYS A 1052 -16.56 28.11 33.36
N SER A 1053 -17.02 29.37 33.30
CA SER A 1053 -17.37 30.15 34.49
C SER A 1053 -18.76 29.80 35.03
N LEU A 1054 -19.64 29.26 34.18
CA LEU A 1054 -20.99 28.86 34.53
C LEU A 1054 -20.98 27.48 35.22
N HIS A 1055 -21.33 27.44 36.51
CA HIS A 1055 -21.37 26.21 37.30
C HIS A 1055 -22.83 25.83 37.59
N VAL A 1056 -23.36 24.85 36.84
CA VAL A 1056 -24.75 24.38 36.99
C VAL A 1056 -24.78 23.23 38.02
N PRO A 1057 -25.55 23.32 39.12
CA PRO A 1057 -25.63 22.23 40.10
C PRO A 1057 -26.28 20.98 39.48
N LYS A 1058 -25.86 19.79 39.94
CA LYS A 1058 -26.47 18.52 39.49
C LYS A 1058 -27.68 18.16 40.36
N PRO A 1059 -28.83 17.78 39.77
CA PRO A 1059 -29.94 17.14 40.49
C PRO A 1059 -29.62 15.69 40.90
#